data_AF-A0A7C5Z8W6-F1
#
_entry.id   AF-A0A7C5Z8W6-F1
#
_cell.length_a   1.000
_cell.length_b   1.000
_cell.length_c   1.000
_cell.angle_alpha   90.00
_cell.angle_beta   90.00
_cell.angle_gamma   90.00
#
_symmetry.space_group_name_H-M   'P 1'
#
loop_
_entity.id
_entity.type
_entity.pdbx_description
1 polymer ?
#
loop_
_entity_poly.entity_id
_entity_poly.type
_entity_poly.pdbx_seq_one_letter_code
_entity_poly.pdbx_strand_id
1 'polypeptide(L)'
;MERVARLKLFLWMFVGLAAAVATARFFFGLGATTHLSDGTPWGLWVGFDVMGGVALAAGGFIVTATVYIFNLGKYHSIVRPAVLTAFLGYVAVVVGLLFDLGLPWNIWHMIIYWNPHSPLFEVGWCVMLYLTVLTLEFFPVPAEDFSALARVRRVLVKLRIPLVVLGIALSTLHQSSLGSLFLIMPYRLFPLWYSPILPILFFVSAVALGLMMVILESHFTAYLYRRQPETHLMNPLGVAARWVLILYAALRFGDLAVRGQLHNLVGGQWQVKLFWFEIAVMLIIPLVLLFSPQFRRHSNWQWATAAIATTGIVLNRIDVGGLADLSRGNRLYLPEWTEIMVSLGIVAGATLVFLFMIEHFKVWETRPADPEADPRKLPEFDKVGFTWLGTPVIAGRVKYSLAFVVAAAVGFFFLSNPLAAERGIVPTPVYRARGDVGYLMANVANGQPEPGKGKDAVLYLDADLTGWGVKFYHQREVDRNGGEKSCVLCHHMNMPHDKYSGCYECHRDMYLPTDAFRHDWHASPTGGNLACVECHARGYTRSAEHVKPCTDCHKDLVPEGSAITVDDHDLDGAEKEFRHLVLPGKPVKVRTYIAVSYVDAMHELCIGCHAKVALKENKPAVAQCAECHKGKLNYYAAEKLLYHRRALAGRLVVLPPAELDKVK
;
A
#
# COMPACT_ATOMS: atom_id res chain seq x y z
N MET A 1 25.07 -25.91 -23.12
CA MET A 1 24.59 -24.56 -22.71
C MET A 1 23.32 -24.09 -23.44
N GLU A 2 22.77 -24.83 -24.40
CA GLU A 2 21.61 -24.39 -25.21
C GLU A 2 20.35 -24.00 -24.41
N ARG A 3 19.99 -24.75 -23.35
CA ARG A 3 18.83 -24.41 -22.49
C ARG A 3 19.02 -23.06 -21.79
N VAL A 4 20.24 -22.80 -21.30
CA VAL A 4 20.62 -21.52 -20.69
C VAL A 4 20.51 -20.40 -21.70
N ALA A 5 21.02 -20.60 -22.92
CA ALA A 5 20.98 -19.57 -23.96
C ALA A 5 19.54 -19.20 -24.37
N ARG A 6 18.66 -20.21 -24.54
CA ARG A 6 17.24 -19.99 -24.79
C ARG A 6 16.56 -19.25 -23.64
N LEU A 7 16.81 -19.66 -22.40
CA LEU A 7 16.25 -18.98 -21.23
C LEU A 7 16.71 -17.51 -21.19
N LYS A 8 18.01 -17.23 -21.33
CA LYS A 8 18.56 -15.86 -21.35
C LYS A 8 17.88 -14.99 -22.40
N LEU A 9 17.59 -15.54 -23.59
CA LEU A 9 16.86 -14.81 -24.63
C LEU A 9 15.48 -14.35 -24.14
N PHE A 10 14.68 -15.24 -23.55
CA PHE A 10 13.37 -14.89 -22.97
C PHE A 10 13.48 -13.88 -21.83
N LEU A 11 14.46 -14.05 -20.94
CA LEU A 11 14.68 -13.12 -19.83
C LEU A 11 15.02 -11.71 -20.33
N TRP A 12 15.88 -11.58 -21.35
CA TRP A 12 16.19 -10.29 -21.96
C TRP A 12 14.99 -9.64 -22.68
N MET A 13 14.07 -10.44 -23.24
CA MET A 13 12.81 -9.90 -23.78
C MET A 13 11.92 -9.32 -22.67
N PHE A 14 11.76 -10.01 -21.54
CA PHE A 14 11.00 -9.47 -20.40
C PHE A 14 11.63 -8.20 -19.83
N VAL A 15 12.96 -8.16 -19.71
CA VAL A 15 13.69 -6.95 -19.29
C VAL A 15 13.48 -5.80 -20.29
N GLY A 16 13.42 -6.08 -21.59
CA GLY A 16 13.10 -5.09 -22.63
C GLY A 16 11.69 -4.50 -22.47
N LEU A 17 10.68 -5.35 -22.30
CA LEU A 17 9.30 -4.91 -22.04
C LEU A 17 9.21 -4.08 -20.75
N ALA A 18 9.83 -4.56 -19.66
CA ALA A 18 9.85 -3.86 -18.39
C ALA A 18 10.57 -2.50 -18.47
N ALA A 19 11.62 -2.37 -19.29
CA ALA A 19 12.30 -1.09 -19.50
C ALA A 19 11.39 -0.04 -20.17
N ALA A 20 10.55 -0.46 -21.12
CA ALA A 20 9.55 0.43 -21.71
C ALA A 20 8.54 0.91 -20.65
N VAL A 21 7.99 -0.03 -19.86
CA VAL A 21 7.04 0.31 -18.77
C VAL A 21 7.71 1.17 -17.69
N ALA A 22 8.97 0.90 -17.34
CA ALA A 22 9.75 1.70 -16.40
C ALA A 22 9.86 3.15 -16.86
N THR A 23 10.10 3.36 -18.16
CA THR A 23 10.12 4.70 -18.75
C THR A 23 8.77 5.38 -18.52
N ALA A 24 7.65 4.74 -18.87
CA ALA A 24 6.34 5.34 -18.62
C ALA A 24 6.09 5.61 -17.12
N ARG A 25 6.49 4.70 -16.23
CA ARG A 25 6.27 4.80 -14.79
C ARG A 25 7.01 5.97 -14.16
N PHE A 26 8.27 6.21 -14.53
CA PHE A 26 9.08 7.29 -13.96
C PHE A 26 8.80 8.65 -14.60
N PHE A 27 8.28 8.70 -15.83
CA PHE A 27 7.90 9.97 -16.47
C PHE A 27 6.45 10.39 -16.22
N PHE A 28 5.50 9.45 -16.18
CA PHE A 28 4.05 9.73 -16.09
C PHE A 28 3.41 9.33 -14.74
N GLY A 29 4.17 8.68 -13.85
CA GLY A 29 3.72 8.31 -12.51
C GLY A 29 2.92 6.99 -12.45
N LEU A 30 2.44 6.65 -11.23
CA LEU A 30 1.75 5.38 -10.95
C LEU A 30 0.44 5.21 -11.73
N GLY A 31 -0.34 6.30 -11.87
CA GLY A 31 -1.66 6.25 -12.50
C GLY A 31 -1.62 5.94 -14.00
N ALA A 32 -0.47 6.13 -14.66
CA ALA A 32 -0.30 5.87 -16.09
C ALA A 32 0.16 4.43 -16.38
N THR A 33 0.61 3.69 -15.37
CA THR A 33 1.22 2.35 -15.57
C THR A 33 0.64 1.28 -14.67
N THR A 34 -0.42 1.58 -13.92
CA THR A 34 -1.02 0.63 -13.00
C THR A 34 -2.54 0.76 -12.98
N HIS A 35 -3.22 -0.35 -12.70
CA HIS A 35 -4.63 -0.36 -12.32
C HIS A 35 -4.85 -0.16 -10.81
N LEU A 36 -3.84 0.39 -10.11
CA LEU A 36 -3.99 0.75 -8.70
C LEU A 36 -4.99 1.90 -8.56
N SER A 37 -5.61 1.96 -7.40
CA SER A 37 -6.54 3.03 -7.03
C SER A 37 -6.44 3.27 -5.53
N ASP A 38 -7.07 4.32 -5.02
CA ASP A 38 -7.06 4.56 -3.56
C ASP A 38 -7.69 3.38 -2.77
N GLY A 39 -8.45 2.52 -3.45
CA GLY A 39 -9.02 1.28 -2.92
C GLY A 39 -8.13 0.08 -2.93
N THR A 40 -7.16 0.05 -3.82
CA THR A 40 -6.19 -1.03 -3.93
C THR A 40 -4.87 -0.37 -4.26
N PRO A 41 -4.24 0.27 -3.28
CA PRO A 41 -3.04 1.07 -3.50
C PRO A 41 -1.79 0.20 -3.66
N TRP A 42 -1.88 -1.10 -3.33
CA TRP A 42 -0.75 -2.03 -3.28
C TRP A 42 -0.80 -3.07 -4.40
N GLY A 43 -1.96 -3.70 -4.59
CA GLY A 43 -2.23 -4.58 -5.73
C GLY A 43 -1.20 -5.70 -5.91
N LEU A 44 -0.86 -5.99 -7.18
CA LEU A 44 0.10 -7.03 -7.53
C LEU A 44 1.51 -6.67 -7.07
N TRP A 45 1.96 -5.43 -7.23
CA TRP A 45 3.35 -5.05 -6.95
C TRP A 45 3.76 -5.28 -5.50
N VAL A 46 3.02 -4.75 -4.53
CA VAL A 46 3.41 -5.00 -3.13
C VAL A 46 3.14 -6.46 -2.75
N GLY A 47 2.04 -7.06 -3.23
CA GLY A 47 1.68 -8.45 -2.96
C GLY A 47 2.71 -9.46 -3.46
N PHE A 48 3.19 -9.29 -4.69
CA PHE A 48 4.15 -10.18 -5.33
C PHE A 48 5.59 -9.69 -5.15
N ASP A 49 5.95 -8.48 -5.60
CA ASP A 49 7.34 -8.02 -5.65
C ASP A 49 7.92 -7.80 -4.25
N VAL A 50 7.13 -7.23 -3.33
CA VAL A 50 7.59 -6.99 -1.96
C VAL A 50 7.33 -8.20 -1.08
N MET A 51 6.07 -8.55 -0.82
CA MET A 51 5.74 -9.61 0.14
C MET A 51 6.12 -11.00 -0.37
N GLY A 52 5.78 -11.31 -1.62
CA GLY A 52 6.17 -12.57 -2.28
C GLY A 52 7.69 -12.66 -2.47
N GLY A 53 8.31 -11.61 -3.02
CA GLY A 53 9.75 -11.55 -3.31
C GLY A 53 10.62 -11.72 -2.07
N VAL A 54 10.29 -11.02 -0.98
CA VAL A 54 10.95 -11.21 0.31
C VAL A 54 10.83 -12.64 0.82
N ALA A 55 9.64 -13.23 0.71
CA ALA A 55 9.40 -14.58 1.21
C ALA A 55 10.11 -15.63 0.33
N LEU A 56 10.24 -15.41 -0.98
CA LEU A 56 11.02 -16.24 -1.90
C LEU A 56 12.51 -16.21 -1.57
N ALA A 57 13.02 -15.08 -1.06
CA ALA A 57 14.40 -14.94 -0.61
C ALA A 57 14.73 -15.67 0.72
N ALA A 58 13.74 -16.30 1.38
CA ALA A 58 13.92 -16.96 2.67
C ALA A 58 14.89 -18.17 2.63
N GLY A 59 15.15 -18.75 1.45
CA GLY A 59 16.00 -19.94 1.32
C GLY A 59 17.42 -19.74 1.87
N GLY A 60 18.02 -18.55 1.69
CA GLY A 60 19.39 -18.27 2.11
C GLY A 60 19.59 -18.42 3.61
N PHE A 61 18.77 -17.73 4.43
CA PHE A 61 18.93 -17.80 5.89
C PHE A 61 18.57 -19.18 6.46
N ILE A 62 17.64 -19.90 5.84
CA ILE A 62 17.26 -21.25 6.30
C ILE A 62 18.42 -22.22 6.07
N VAL A 63 19.05 -22.18 4.89
CA VAL A 63 20.19 -23.05 4.58
C VAL A 63 21.40 -22.67 5.43
N THR A 64 21.67 -21.38 5.64
CA THR A 64 22.79 -20.96 6.51
C THR A 64 22.54 -21.31 7.97
N ALA A 65 21.31 -21.16 8.49
CA ALA A 65 20.94 -21.65 9.82
C ALA A 65 21.13 -23.17 9.94
N THR A 66 20.68 -23.92 8.93
CA THR A 66 20.82 -25.39 8.87
C THR A 66 22.28 -25.83 8.94
N VAL A 67 23.17 -25.16 8.23
CA VAL A 67 24.60 -25.52 8.19
C VAL A 67 25.37 -25.01 9.38
N TYR A 68 25.21 -23.73 9.76
CA TYR A 68 26.08 -23.08 10.74
C TYR A 68 25.54 -23.11 12.18
N ILE A 69 24.22 -23.17 12.38
CA ILE A 69 23.62 -23.28 13.73
C ILE A 69 23.35 -24.74 14.07
N PHE A 70 22.63 -25.45 13.21
CA PHE A 70 22.31 -26.87 13.43
C PHE A 70 23.46 -27.81 13.06
N ASN A 71 24.61 -27.28 12.61
CA ASN A 71 25.83 -28.02 12.29
C ASN A 71 25.64 -29.17 11.28
N LEU A 72 24.72 -29.02 10.32
CA LEU A 72 24.45 -30.03 9.30
C LEU A 72 25.33 -29.81 8.06
N GLY A 73 26.59 -30.21 8.16
CA GLY A 73 27.61 -29.99 7.11
C GLY A 73 27.29 -30.57 5.73
N LYS A 74 26.37 -31.53 5.62
CA LYS A 74 25.94 -32.13 4.33
C LYS A 74 25.30 -31.13 3.36
N TYR A 75 24.82 -29.98 3.83
CA TYR A 75 24.22 -28.94 2.98
C TYR A 75 25.21 -27.84 2.59
N HIS A 76 26.50 -27.98 2.88
CA HIS A 76 27.49 -26.94 2.59
C HIS A 76 27.56 -26.59 1.10
N SER A 77 27.34 -27.56 0.21
CA SER A 77 27.35 -27.39 -1.25
C SER A 77 26.27 -26.43 -1.75
N ILE A 78 25.14 -26.31 -1.03
CA ILE A 78 24.00 -25.47 -1.42
C ILE A 78 23.96 -24.11 -0.71
N VAL A 79 24.89 -23.82 0.20
CA VAL A 79 24.93 -22.53 0.93
C VAL A 79 25.18 -21.36 -0.01
N ARG A 80 26.23 -21.44 -0.84
CA ARG A 80 26.60 -20.36 -1.78
C ARG A 80 25.47 -19.99 -2.75
N PRO A 81 24.82 -20.93 -3.46
CA PRO A 81 23.69 -20.60 -4.33
C PRO A 81 22.48 -20.07 -3.54
N ALA A 82 22.13 -20.65 -2.38
CA ALA A 82 21.00 -20.17 -1.59
C ALA A 82 21.20 -18.73 -1.06
N VAL A 83 22.41 -18.37 -0.62
CA VAL A 83 22.76 -17.01 -0.19
C VAL A 83 22.73 -16.04 -1.37
N LEU A 84 23.22 -16.46 -2.55
CA LEU A 84 23.13 -15.66 -3.77
C LEU A 84 21.67 -15.37 -4.15
N THR A 85 20.80 -16.39 -4.11
CA THR A 85 19.37 -16.24 -4.39
C THR A 85 18.71 -15.29 -3.39
N ALA A 86 19.03 -15.41 -2.10
CA ALA A 86 18.53 -14.49 -1.09
C ALA A 86 19.01 -13.04 -1.34
N PHE A 87 20.29 -12.85 -1.63
CA PHE A 87 20.87 -11.54 -1.97
C PHE A 87 20.17 -10.91 -3.18
N LEU A 88 20.06 -11.65 -4.29
CA LEU A 88 19.43 -11.15 -5.50
C LEU A 88 17.92 -10.96 -5.34
N GLY A 89 17.25 -11.79 -4.55
CA GLY A 89 15.85 -11.61 -4.19
C GLY A 89 15.62 -10.30 -3.43
N TYR A 90 16.48 -9.95 -2.47
CA TYR A 90 16.39 -8.66 -1.78
C TYR A 90 16.75 -7.47 -2.67
N VAL A 91 17.72 -7.62 -3.58
CA VAL A 91 17.98 -6.59 -4.60
C VAL A 91 16.75 -6.39 -5.50
N ALA A 92 16.11 -7.48 -5.92
CA ALA A 92 14.88 -7.43 -6.72
C ALA A 92 13.74 -6.72 -5.96
N VAL A 93 13.55 -7.01 -4.67
CA VAL A 93 12.58 -6.30 -3.81
C VAL A 93 12.89 -4.81 -3.75
N VAL A 94 14.16 -4.42 -3.53
CA VAL A 94 14.54 -3.00 -3.50
C VAL A 94 14.29 -2.32 -4.83
N VAL A 95 14.60 -2.98 -5.95
CA VAL A 95 14.28 -2.45 -7.29
C VAL A 95 12.76 -2.31 -7.44
N GLY A 96 11.96 -3.32 -7.07
CA GLY A 96 10.51 -3.26 -7.08
C GLY A 96 9.96 -2.09 -6.25
N LEU A 97 10.49 -1.87 -5.04
CA LEU A 97 10.11 -0.74 -4.20
C LEU A 97 10.34 0.63 -4.88
N LEU A 98 11.36 0.76 -5.74
CA LEU A 98 11.56 2.00 -6.50
C LEU A 98 10.44 2.24 -7.53
N PHE A 99 9.79 1.19 -8.02
CA PHE A 99 8.61 1.28 -8.88
C PHE A 99 7.33 1.51 -8.06
N ASP A 100 7.25 0.95 -6.86
CA ASP A 100 6.05 1.04 -6.00
C ASP A 100 5.89 2.44 -5.39
N LEU A 101 7.00 3.08 -5.00
CA LEU A 101 6.97 4.35 -4.31
C LEU A 101 6.55 5.50 -5.24
N GLY A 102 5.58 6.31 -4.81
CA GLY A 102 5.18 7.51 -5.56
C GLY A 102 6.32 8.50 -5.78
N LEU A 103 7.20 8.65 -4.78
CA LEU A 103 8.40 9.52 -4.81
C LEU A 103 9.64 8.69 -4.44
N PRO A 104 10.19 7.88 -5.38
CA PRO A 104 11.25 6.92 -5.06
C PRO A 104 12.56 7.59 -4.64
N TRP A 105 12.85 8.80 -5.12
CA TRP A 105 14.03 9.58 -4.71
C TRP A 105 13.98 10.03 -3.24
N ASN A 106 12.83 9.96 -2.56
CA ASN A 106 12.71 10.29 -1.15
C ASN A 106 12.96 9.10 -0.21
N ILE A 107 13.28 7.91 -0.72
CA ILE A 107 13.46 6.69 0.09
C ILE A 107 14.50 6.85 1.23
N TRP A 108 15.50 7.73 1.05
CA TRP A 108 16.52 8.01 2.06
C TRP A 108 15.98 8.69 3.32
N HIS A 109 14.80 9.33 3.28
CA HIS A 109 14.24 10.04 4.43
C HIS A 109 14.05 9.12 5.63
N MET A 110 13.71 7.84 5.41
CA MET A 110 13.54 6.84 6.46
C MET A 110 14.82 6.55 7.27
N ILE A 111 16.00 6.85 6.71
CA ILE A 111 17.30 6.67 7.37
C ILE A 111 17.54 7.77 8.41
N ILE A 112 17.00 8.98 8.18
CA ILE A 112 17.27 10.17 9.01
C ILE A 112 16.05 10.55 9.87
N TYR A 113 14.86 10.52 9.30
CA TYR A 113 13.60 10.94 9.93
C TYR A 113 12.78 9.71 10.35
N TRP A 114 13.04 9.23 11.55
CA TRP A 114 12.46 7.97 12.02
C TRP A 114 11.01 8.14 12.49
N ASN A 115 10.17 7.16 12.18
CA ASN A 115 8.83 7.02 12.74
C ASN A 115 8.65 5.61 13.34
N PRO A 116 9.07 5.39 14.59
CA PRO A 116 9.05 4.06 15.21
C PRO A 116 7.63 3.51 15.48
N HIS A 117 6.59 4.34 15.33
CA HIS A 117 5.19 3.90 15.46
C HIS A 117 4.63 3.26 14.19
N SER A 118 5.36 3.32 13.07
CA SER A 118 4.93 2.73 11.79
C SER A 118 5.55 1.35 11.59
N PRO A 119 4.76 0.29 11.37
CA PRO A 119 5.30 -1.02 10.99
C PRO A 119 6.11 -0.96 9.68
N LEU A 120 5.81 -0.01 8.79
CA LEU A 120 6.56 0.17 7.55
C LEU A 120 7.99 0.68 7.79
N PHE A 121 8.20 1.47 8.86
CA PHE A 121 9.54 1.91 9.27
C PHE A 121 10.41 0.73 9.69
N GLU A 122 9.86 -0.17 10.52
CA GLU A 122 10.54 -1.40 10.94
C GLU A 122 10.87 -2.28 9.73
N VAL A 123 9.89 -2.53 8.86
CA VAL A 123 10.07 -3.32 7.64
C VAL A 123 11.19 -2.73 6.78
N GLY A 124 11.17 -1.44 6.51
CA GLY A 124 12.18 -0.76 5.69
C GLY A 124 13.59 -0.83 6.29
N TRP A 125 13.72 -0.61 7.60
CA TRP A 125 15.00 -0.77 8.32
C TRP A 125 15.54 -2.19 8.25
N CYS A 126 14.69 -3.19 8.47
CA CYS A 126 15.11 -4.58 8.36
C CYS A 126 15.55 -4.94 6.95
N VAL A 127 14.86 -4.47 5.89
CA VAL A 127 15.30 -4.68 4.50
C VAL A 127 16.69 -4.09 4.26
N MET A 128 16.92 -2.84 4.67
CA MET A 128 18.20 -2.17 4.47
C MET A 128 19.34 -2.90 5.19
N LEU A 129 19.17 -3.17 6.49
CA LEU A 129 20.18 -3.86 7.30
C LEU A 129 20.43 -5.28 6.80
N TYR A 130 19.38 -6.02 6.44
CA TYR A 130 19.53 -7.39 5.97
C TYR A 130 20.17 -7.46 4.59
N LEU A 131 19.84 -6.54 3.67
CA LEU A 131 20.54 -6.43 2.39
C LEU A 131 22.03 -6.12 2.59
N THR A 132 22.38 -5.27 3.55
CA THR A 132 23.80 -5.04 3.93
C THR A 132 24.44 -6.34 4.42
N VAL A 133 23.79 -7.09 5.31
CA VAL A 133 24.32 -8.38 5.81
C VAL A 133 24.51 -9.38 4.68
N LEU A 134 23.52 -9.56 3.80
CA LEU A 134 23.60 -10.45 2.64
C LEU A 134 24.73 -10.05 1.69
N THR A 135 24.91 -8.75 1.47
CA THR A 135 26.02 -8.21 0.68
C THR A 135 27.35 -8.63 1.30
N LEU A 136 27.53 -8.41 2.60
CA LEU A 136 28.78 -8.75 3.31
C LEU A 136 29.02 -10.27 3.39
N GLU A 137 27.95 -11.07 3.48
CA GLU A 137 28.02 -12.52 3.51
C GLU A 137 28.40 -13.10 2.14
N PHE A 138 27.85 -12.56 1.05
CA PHE A 138 28.10 -13.04 -0.32
C PHE A 138 29.40 -12.49 -0.93
N PHE A 139 29.81 -11.26 -0.57
CA PHE A 139 30.99 -10.57 -1.14
C PHE A 139 32.30 -11.37 -1.19
N PRO A 140 32.62 -12.27 -0.22
CA PRO A 140 33.78 -13.13 -0.31
C PRO A 140 33.87 -14.00 -1.58
N VAL A 141 32.72 -14.33 -2.21
CA VAL A 141 32.64 -15.18 -3.42
C VAL A 141 33.22 -14.49 -4.65
N PRO A 142 32.72 -13.32 -5.10
CA PRO A 142 33.35 -12.61 -6.20
C PRO A 142 34.78 -12.15 -5.87
N ALA A 143 35.08 -11.85 -4.60
CA ALA A 143 36.42 -11.47 -4.17
C ALA A 143 37.45 -12.61 -4.20
N GLU A 144 37.07 -13.88 -4.42
CA GLU A 144 38.03 -15.00 -4.49
C GLU A 144 38.99 -14.89 -5.67
N ASP A 145 38.56 -14.25 -6.76
CA ASP A 145 39.33 -14.15 -8.00
C ASP A 145 40.21 -12.89 -8.06
N PHE A 146 40.07 -11.96 -7.12
CA PHE A 146 40.81 -10.68 -7.11
C PHE A 146 41.79 -10.60 -5.93
N SER A 147 43.08 -10.65 -6.23
CA SER A 147 44.16 -10.62 -5.21
C SER A 147 44.14 -9.35 -4.36
N ALA A 148 43.78 -8.19 -4.93
CA ALA A 148 43.70 -6.91 -4.22
C ALA A 148 42.67 -6.93 -3.06
N LEU A 149 41.62 -7.75 -3.17
CA LEU A 149 40.53 -7.85 -2.20
C LEU A 149 40.79 -8.92 -1.12
N ALA A 150 41.95 -9.59 -1.14
CA ALA A 150 42.26 -10.69 -0.23
C ALA A 150 42.22 -10.29 1.26
N ARG A 151 42.59 -9.05 1.60
CA ARG A 151 42.50 -8.55 2.98
C ARG A 151 41.04 -8.45 3.44
N VAL A 152 40.18 -7.85 2.62
CA VAL A 152 38.74 -7.69 2.90
C VAL A 152 38.07 -9.07 3.02
N ARG A 153 38.36 -9.97 2.07
CA ARG A 153 37.86 -11.35 2.10
C ARG A 153 38.21 -12.07 3.41
N ARG A 154 39.46 -11.99 3.88
CA ARG A 154 39.87 -12.63 5.15
C ARG A 154 39.09 -12.11 6.35
N VAL A 155 38.84 -10.80 6.41
CA VAL A 155 38.04 -10.19 7.48
C VAL A 155 36.60 -10.68 7.43
N LEU A 156 35.96 -10.66 6.25
CA LEU A 156 34.58 -11.11 6.10
C LEU A 156 34.38 -12.60 6.39
N VAL A 157 35.33 -13.45 5.99
CA VAL A 157 35.30 -14.88 6.33
C VAL A 157 35.40 -15.09 7.85
N LYS A 158 36.21 -14.30 8.55
CA LYS A 158 36.31 -14.32 10.02
C LYS A 158 35.01 -13.85 10.70
N LEU A 159 34.32 -12.87 10.11
CA LEU A 159 33.05 -12.33 10.60
C LEU A 159 31.81 -13.12 10.15
N ARG A 160 31.98 -14.25 9.44
CA ARG A 160 30.87 -15.02 8.88
C ARG A 160 29.84 -15.44 9.93
N ILE A 161 30.27 -15.98 11.06
CA ILE A 161 29.33 -16.47 12.09
C ILE A 161 28.48 -15.33 12.67
N PRO A 162 29.07 -14.19 13.10
CA PRO A 162 28.28 -13.01 13.48
C PRO A 162 27.31 -12.53 12.40
N LEU A 163 27.74 -12.49 11.13
CA LEU A 163 26.89 -12.07 10.00
C LEU A 163 25.71 -13.03 9.80
N VAL A 164 25.94 -14.35 9.87
CA VAL A 164 24.88 -15.36 9.77
C VAL A 164 23.86 -15.22 10.90
N VAL A 165 24.32 -15.04 12.14
CA VAL A 165 23.43 -14.85 13.30
C VAL A 165 22.60 -13.57 13.13
N LEU A 166 23.23 -12.47 12.74
CA LEU A 166 22.53 -11.21 12.47
C LEU A 166 21.54 -11.36 11.31
N GLY A 167 21.91 -12.08 10.25
CA GLY A 167 21.05 -12.36 9.11
C GLY A 167 19.81 -13.15 9.51
N ILE A 168 19.96 -14.16 10.38
CA ILE A 168 18.83 -14.96 10.88
C ILE A 168 17.91 -14.12 11.78
N ALA A 169 18.48 -13.30 12.66
CA ALA A 169 17.70 -12.40 13.52
C ALA A 169 16.91 -11.38 12.68
N LEU A 170 17.56 -10.68 11.75
CA LEU A 170 16.92 -9.69 10.89
C LEU A 170 15.89 -10.31 9.95
N SER A 171 16.15 -11.50 9.40
CA SER A 171 15.20 -12.22 8.56
C SER A 171 13.94 -12.62 9.36
N THR A 172 14.12 -13.13 10.59
CA THR A 172 13.01 -13.48 11.47
C THR A 172 12.12 -12.27 11.76
N LEU A 173 12.73 -11.14 12.10
CA LEU A 173 12.03 -9.87 12.32
C LEU A 173 11.27 -9.46 11.07
N HIS A 174 11.95 -9.31 9.94
CA HIS A 174 11.35 -8.79 8.73
C HIS A 174 10.18 -9.63 8.21
N GLN A 175 10.32 -10.97 8.15
CA GLN A 175 9.25 -11.86 7.69
C GLN A 175 8.01 -11.77 8.59
N SER A 176 8.21 -11.57 9.90
CA SER A 176 7.14 -11.35 10.86
C SER A 176 6.52 -9.96 10.70
N SER A 177 7.33 -8.91 10.59
CA SER A 177 6.88 -7.51 10.53
C SER A 177 6.15 -7.17 9.23
N LEU A 178 6.41 -7.90 8.13
CA LEU A 178 5.55 -7.86 6.94
C LEU A 178 4.09 -8.27 7.25
N GLY A 179 3.87 -9.24 8.14
CA GLY A 179 2.53 -9.58 8.61
C GLY A 179 1.92 -8.48 9.49
N SER A 180 2.76 -7.79 10.27
CA SER A 180 2.33 -6.66 11.13
C SER A 180 1.78 -5.48 10.34
N LEU A 181 2.18 -5.28 9.07
CA LEU A 181 1.65 -4.25 8.17
C LEU A 181 0.12 -4.32 8.02
N PHE A 182 -0.48 -5.50 8.21
CA PHE A 182 -1.91 -5.71 8.07
C PHE A 182 -2.69 -5.59 9.37
N LEU A 183 -2.00 -5.59 10.51
CA LEU A 183 -2.65 -5.45 11.82
C LEU A 183 -3.29 -4.07 12.02
N ILE A 184 -2.77 -3.05 11.33
CA ILE A 184 -3.32 -1.68 11.33
C ILE A 184 -4.59 -1.54 10.47
N MET A 185 -4.96 -2.55 9.67
CA MET A 185 -6.10 -2.50 8.76
C MET A 185 -7.10 -3.67 8.95
N PRO A 186 -7.63 -3.89 10.17
CA PRO A 186 -8.49 -5.03 10.50
C PRO A 186 -9.75 -5.18 9.64
N TYR A 187 -10.33 -4.06 9.22
CA TYR A 187 -11.60 -4.04 8.46
C TYR A 187 -11.40 -3.99 6.95
N ARG A 188 -10.15 -4.07 6.49
CA ARG A 188 -9.81 -4.03 5.06
C ARG A 188 -9.59 -5.42 4.50
N LEU A 189 -9.20 -6.39 5.31
CA LEU A 189 -8.99 -7.76 4.88
C LEU A 189 -10.19 -8.65 5.18
N PHE A 190 -10.53 -9.53 4.24
CA PHE A 190 -11.58 -10.51 4.45
C PHE A 190 -11.28 -11.38 5.70
N PRO A 191 -12.26 -11.75 6.55
CA PRO A 191 -12.01 -12.41 7.85
C PRO A 191 -11.22 -13.71 7.81
N LEU A 192 -11.25 -14.42 6.66
CA LEU A 192 -10.43 -15.61 6.44
C LEU A 192 -8.94 -15.27 6.33
N TRP A 193 -8.56 -14.11 5.80
CA TRP A 193 -7.17 -13.66 5.69
C TRP A 193 -6.71 -12.85 6.88
N TYR A 194 -7.53 -11.92 7.39
CA TYR A 194 -7.17 -11.15 8.56
C TYR A 194 -6.99 -12.04 9.79
N SER A 195 -5.92 -11.80 10.56
CA SER A 195 -5.68 -12.46 11.84
C SER A 195 -4.74 -11.62 12.72
N PRO A 196 -4.96 -11.53 14.05
CA PRO A 196 -4.01 -10.92 14.98
C PRO A 196 -2.64 -11.62 14.99
N ILE A 197 -2.58 -12.90 14.60
CA ILE A 197 -1.34 -13.68 14.54
C ILE A 197 -0.72 -13.72 13.12
N LEU A 198 -1.12 -12.80 12.22
CA LEU A 198 -0.52 -12.65 10.89
C LEU A 198 1.02 -12.62 10.89
N PRO A 199 1.71 -11.94 11.83
CA PRO A 199 3.17 -11.97 11.90
C PRO A 199 3.73 -13.39 12.03
N ILE A 200 3.10 -14.22 12.87
CA ILE A 200 3.49 -15.62 13.08
C ILE A 200 3.16 -16.46 11.84
N LEU A 201 1.97 -16.29 11.25
CA LEU A 201 1.58 -17.00 10.03
C LEU A 201 2.54 -16.68 8.87
N PHE A 202 2.95 -15.43 8.72
CA PHE A 202 3.87 -15.00 7.68
C PHE A 202 5.25 -15.58 7.88
N PHE A 203 5.77 -15.55 9.11
CA PHE A 203 7.05 -16.17 9.44
C PHE A 203 7.06 -17.69 9.17
N VAL A 204 6.07 -18.44 9.69
CA VAL A 204 6.01 -19.90 9.52
C VAL A 204 5.86 -20.29 8.04
N SER A 205 5.03 -19.56 7.28
CA SER A 205 4.91 -19.80 5.83
C SER A 205 6.17 -19.40 5.05
N ALA A 206 6.91 -18.37 5.48
CA ALA A 206 8.20 -18.01 4.88
C ALA A 206 9.26 -19.11 5.10
N VAL A 207 9.26 -19.78 6.26
CA VAL A 207 10.14 -20.94 6.51
C VAL A 207 9.80 -22.10 5.55
N ALA A 208 8.51 -22.39 5.36
CA ALA A 208 8.10 -23.41 4.38
C ALA A 208 8.50 -23.01 2.95
N LEU A 209 8.30 -21.75 2.58
CA LEU A 209 8.65 -21.23 1.27
C LEU A 209 10.15 -21.29 1.00
N GLY A 210 11.00 -20.89 1.95
CA GLY A 210 12.44 -20.93 1.76
C GLY A 210 12.97 -22.36 1.57
N LEU A 211 12.41 -23.35 2.29
CA LEU A 211 12.75 -24.77 2.06
C LEU A 211 12.32 -25.24 0.67
N MET A 212 11.11 -24.89 0.24
CA MET A 212 10.60 -25.25 -1.08
C MET A 212 11.36 -24.55 -2.20
N MET A 213 11.72 -23.28 -2.01
CA MET A 213 12.46 -22.49 -3.00
C MET A 213 13.86 -23.06 -3.22
N VAL A 214 14.54 -23.52 -2.18
CA VAL A 214 15.85 -24.20 -2.31
C VAL A 214 15.73 -25.50 -3.11
N ILE A 215 14.66 -26.28 -2.89
CA ILE A 215 14.37 -27.49 -3.66
C ILE A 215 14.09 -27.14 -5.13
N LEU A 216 13.27 -26.12 -5.37
CA LEU A 216 12.90 -25.63 -6.69
C LEU A 216 14.14 -25.16 -7.46
N GLU A 217 14.97 -24.32 -6.86
CA GLU A 217 16.19 -23.77 -7.46
C GLU A 217 17.21 -24.88 -7.78
N SER A 218 17.40 -25.83 -6.86
CA SER A 218 18.32 -26.95 -7.05
C SER A 218 17.92 -27.81 -8.25
N HIS A 219 16.64 -28.12 -8.40
CA HIS A 219 16.12 -28.87 -9.55
C HIS A 219 16.14 -28.04 -10.84
N PHE A 220 15.77 -26.76 -10.76
CA PHE A 220 15.75 -25.86 -11.91
C PHE A 220 17.16 -25.68 -12.50
N THR A 221 18.16 -25.42 -11.67
CA THR A 221 19.56 -25.30 -12.12
C THR A 221 20.13 -26.62 -12.60
N ALA A 222 19.78 -27.75 -11.98
CA ALA A 222 20.17 -29.08 -12.46
C ALA A 222 19.60 -29.36 -13.87
N TYR A 223 18.33 -29.03 -14.11
CA TYR A 223 17.71 -29.11 -15.43
C TYR A 223 18.38 -28.19 -16.45
N LEU A 224 18.64 -26.94 -16.07
CA LEU A 224 19.16 -25.92 -16.98
C LEU A 224 20.59 -26.24 -17.45
N TYR A 225 21.46 -26.67 -16.52
CA TYR A 225 22.87 -27.01 -16.79
C TYR A 225 23.11 -28.50 -17.05
N ARG A 226 22.04 -29.31 -17.19
CA ARG A 226 22.11 -30.77 -17.43
C ARG A 226 22.95 -31.52 -16.38
N ARG A 227 22.86 -31.11 -15.11
CA ARG A 227 23.49 -31.78 -13.97
C ARG A 227 22.56 -32.84 -13.37
N GLN A 228 23.15 -33.78 -12.63
CA GLN A 228 22.40 -34.74 -11.82
C GLN A 228 21.71 -34.00 -10.66
N PRO A 229 20.38 -34.12 -10.48
CA PRO A 229 19.69 -33.51 -9.35
C PRO A 229 20.11 -34.14 -8.02
N GLU A 230 20.41 -33.32 -7.01
CA GLU A 230 20.85 -33.77 -5.67
C GLU A 230 19.66 -34.21 -4.80
N THR A 231 18.86 -35.16 -5.29
CA THR A 231 17.61 -35.64 -4.64
C THR A 231 17.81 -36.10 -3.19
N HIS A 232 19.00 -36.61 -2.87
CA HIS A 232 19.38 -37.06 -1.54
C HIS A 232 19.46 -35.91 -0.50
N LEU A 233 19.83 -34.70 -0.92
CA LEU A 233 19.79 -33.49 -0.10
C LEU A 233 18.39 -32.89 -0.05
N MET A 234 17.65 -32.96 -1.16
CA MET A 234 16.30 -32.35 -1.27
C MET A 234 15.24 -33.11 -0.45
N ASN A 235 15.33 -34.43 -0.37
CA ASN A 235 14.33 -35.24 0.33
C ASN A 235 14.22 -34.89 1.84
N PRO A 236 15.33 -34.79 2.61
CA PRO A 236 15.26 -34.34 4.00
C PRO A 236 14.73 -32.91 4.17
N LEU A 237 15.04 -31.98 3.25
CA LEU A 237 14.47 -30.63 3.26
C LEU A 237 12.95 -30.66 3.05
N GLY A 238 12.46 -31.51 2.13
CA GLY A 238 11.03 -31.74 1.93
C GLY A 238 10.34 -32.32 3.18
N VAL A 239 11.02 -33.21 3.93
CA VAL A 239 10.51 -33.72 5.21
C VAL A 239 10.41 -32.62 6.26
N ALA A 240 11.38 -31.71 6.33
CA ALA A 240 11.30 -30.54 7.21
C ALA A 240 10.13 -29.63 6.79
N ALA A 241 10.00 -29.33 5.50
CA ALA A 241 8.94 -28.47 4.97
C ALA A 241 7.55 -29.05 5.26
N ARG A 242 7.37 -30.38 5.20
CA ARG A 242 6.13 -31.06 5.60
C ARG A 242 5.71 -30.70 7.02
N TRP A 243 6.63 -30.74 7.99
CA TRP A 243 6.32 -30.42 9.38
C TRP A 243 5.99 -28.94 9.58
N VAL A 244 6.70 -28.05 8.87
CA VAL A 244 6.40 -26.61 8.90
C VAL A 244 5.02 -26.31 8.31
N LEU A 245 4.64 -26.98 7.21
CA LEU A 245 3.31 -26.85 6.62
C LEU A 245 2.20 -27.39 7.55
N ILE A 246 2.43 -28.49 8.27
CA ILE A 246 1.49 -28.99 9.30
C ILE A 246 1.33 -27.95 10.42
N LEU A 247 2.43 -27.36 10.89
CA LEU A 247 2.37 -26.29 11.88
C LEU A 247 1.58 -25.08 11.37
N TYR A 248 1.83 -24.66 10.13
CA TYR A 248 1.05 -23.59 9.49
C TYR A 248 -0.44 -23.93 9.45
N ALA A 249 -0.81 -25.16 9.06
CA ALA A 249 -2.21 -25.61 9.05
C ALA A 249 -2.85 -25.51 10.43
N ALA A 250 -2.16 -26.01 11.46
CA ALA A 250 -2.64 -25.98 12.84
C ALA A 250 -2.85 -24.53 13.34
N LEU A 251 -1.89 -23.64 13.07
CA LEU A 251 -2.00 -22.23 13.43
C LEU A 251 -3.14 -21.54 12.66
N ARG A 252 -3.24 -21.78 11.35
CA ARG A 252 -4.22 -21.12 10.48
C ARG A 252 -5.66 -21.50 10.83
N PHE A 253 -5.96 -22.79 10.91
CA PHE A 253 -7.31 -23.26 11.21
C PHE A 253 -7.63 -23.15 12.70
N GLY A 254 -6.63 -23.31 13.59
CA GLY A 254 -6.78 -23.06 15.02
C GLY A 254 -7.16 -21.61 15.31
N ASP A 255 -6.50 -20.65 14.66
CA ASP A 255 -6.83 -19.22 14.78
C ASP A 255 -8.25 -18.92 14.28
N LEU A 256 -8.66 -19.48 13.13
CA LEU A 256 -10.04 -19.32 12.64
C LEU A 256 -11.08 -19.88 13.61
N ALA A 257 -10.78 -20.99 14.28
CA ALA A 257 -11.64 -21.57 15.31
C ALA A 257 -11.74 -20.67 16.55
N VAL A 258 -10.60 -20.20 17.08
CA VAL A 258 -10.53 -19.32 18.26
C VAL A 258 -11.25 -18.00 18.01
N ARG A 259 -11.15 -17.43 16.81
CA ARG A 259 -11.85 -16.20 16.42
C ARG A 259 -13.32 -16.39 16.05
N GLY A 260 -13.83 -17.63 16.08
CA GLY A 260 -15.20 -17.96 15.70
C GLY A 260 -15.52 -17.76 14.22
N GLN A 261 -14.50 -17.70 13.35
CA GLN A 261 -14.61 -17.36 11.92
C GLN A 261 -14.77 -18.58 11.01
N LEU A 262 -14.86 -19.80 11.57
CA LEU A 262 -15.03 -21.02 10.77
C LEU A 262 -16.28 -21.02 9.89
N HIS A 263 -17.34 -20.31 10.31
CA HIS A 263 -18.55 -20.18 9.51
C HIS A 263 -18.29 -19.52 8.14
N ASN A 264 -17.28 -18.64 8.04
CA ASN A 264 -16.91 -17.99 6.78
C ASN A 264 -16.26 -18.94 5.77
N LEU A 265 -15.87 -20.16 6.18
CA LEU A 265 -15.37 -21.18 5.26
C LEU A 265 -16.48 -21.76 4.37
N VAL A 266 -17.74 -21.57 4.76
CA VAL A 266 -18.92 -22.12 4.10
C VAL A 266 -19.68 -20.98 3.45
N GLY A 267 -19.59 -20.86 2.12
CA GLY A 267 -20.28 -19.83 1.36
C GLY A 267 -19.98 -19.87 -0.14
N GLY A 268 -20.87 -19.28 -0.95
CA GLY A 268 -20.73 -19.24 -2.41
C GLY A 268 -19.89 -18.07 -2.97
N GLN A 269 -19.44 -17.16 -2.09
CA GLN A 269 -18.69 -15.97 -2.46
C GLN A 269 -17.32 -16.29 -3.06
N TRP A 270 -16.84 -15.44 -3.97
CA TRP A 270 -15.61 -15.71 -4.72
C TRP A 270 -14.37 -15.73 -3.81
N GLN A 271 -14.38 -14.96 -2.70
CA GLN A 271 -13.34 -14.95 -1.68
C GLN A 271 -13.20 -16.34 -1.03
N VAL A 272 -14.30 -17.04 -0.75
CA VAL A 272 -14.23 -18.39 -0.16
C VAL A 272 -13.65 -19.38 -1.16
N LYS A 273 -14.00 -19.26 -2.45
CA LYS A 273 -13.43 -20.10 -3.52
C LYS A 273 -11.92 -19.85 -3.68
N LEU A 274 -11.51 -18.58 -3.66
CA LEU A 274 -10.10 -18.20 -3.72
C LEU A 274 -9.33 -18.72 -2.50
N PHE A 275 -9.89 -18.58 -1.29
CA PHE A 275 -9.28 -19.12 -0.07
C PHE A 275 -9.07 -20.64 -0.15
N TRP A 276 -10.06 -21.40 -0.60
CA TRP A 276 -9.92 -22.85 -0.76
C TRP A 276 -8.92 -23.23 -1.85
N PHE A 277 -8.87 -22.47 -2.95
CA PHE A 277 -7.87 -22.65 -4.00
C PHE A 277 -6.45 -22.36 -3.48
N GLU A 278 -6.26 -21.26 -2.75
CA GLU A 278 -5.01 -20.89 -2.08
C GLU A 278 -4.57 -22.01 -1.14
N ILE A 279 -5.44 -22.45 -0.22
CA ILE A 279 -5.16 -23.55 0.72
C ILE A 279 -4.86 -24.86 -0.02
N ALA A 280 -5.54 -25.16 -1.12
CA ALA A 280 -5.30 -26.37 -1.88
C ALA A 280 -3.87 -26.39 -2.45
N VAL A 281 -3.45 -25.31 -3.08
CA VAL A 281 -2.14 -25.18 -3.75
C VAL A 281 -1.01 -24.96 -2.73
N MET A 282 -1.23 -24.13 -1.70
CA MET A 282 -0.23 -23.82 -0.68
C MET A 282 0.01 -24.97 0.28
N LEU A 283 -1.04 -25.70 0.66
CA LEU A 283 -1.03 -26.58 1.82
C LEU A 283 -1.42 -28.02 1.47
N ILE A 284 -2.63 -28.25 0.93
CA ILE A 284 -3.20 -29.60 0.81
C ILE A 284 -2.39 -30.45 -0.18
N ILE A 285 -2.21 -29.97 -1.42
CA ILE A 285 -1.51 -30.71 -2.47
C ILE A 285 -0.05 -30.96 -2.08
N PRO A 286 0.74 -29.95 -1.64
CA PRO A 286 2.10 -30.19 -1.20
C PRO A 286 2.21 -31.17 -0.04
N LEU A 287 1.34 -31.09 0.97
CA LEU A 287 1.36 -32.02 2.09
C LEU A 287 1.11 -33.46 1.64
N VAL A 288 0.10 -33.70 0.80
CA VAL A 288 -0.20 -35.04 0.27
C VAL A 288 1.01 -35.63 -0.47
N LEU A 289 1.68 -34.82 -1.30
CA LEU A 289 2.88 -35.25 -2.02
C LEU A 289 4.07 -35.52 -1.08
N LEU A 290 4.26 -34.72 -0.03
CA LEU A 290 5.35 -34.90 0.94
C LEU A 290 5.11 -36.04 1.93
N PHE A 291 3.87 -36.45 2.17
CA PHE A 291 3.56 -37.58 3.04
C PHE A 291 3.99 -38.91 2.41
N SER A 292 3.79 -39.06 1.10
CA SER A 292 4.14 -40.29 0.39
C SER A 292 5.64 -40.40 0.09
N PRO A 293 6.35 -41.44 0.56
CA PRO A 293 7.73 -41.73 0.18
C PRO A 293 7.94 -41.86 -1.33
N GLN A 294 6.92 -42.28 -2.07
CA GLN A 294 7.01 -42.47 -3.53
C GLN A 294 7.13 -41.14 -4.28
N PHE A 295 6.60 -40.05 -3.74
CA PHE A 295 6.66 -38.75 -4.43
C PHE A 295 7.88 -37.97 -3.96
N ARG A 296 8.11 -37.89 -2.64
CA ARG A 296 9.23 -37.10 -2.07
C ARG A 296 10.64 -37.63 -2.40
N ARG A 297 10.80 -38.86 -2.89
CA ARG A 297 12.12 -39.43 -3.26
C ARG A 297 12.46 -39.25 -4.75
N HIS A 298 11.49 -38.93 -5.60
CA HIS A 298 11.70 -38.82 -7.04
C HIS A 298 11.85 -37.36 -7.47
N SER A 299 12.84 -37.09 -8.32
CA SER A 299 13.20 -35.74 -8.77
C SER A 299 12.01 -34.95 -9.35
N ASN A 300 11.26 -35.55 -10.27
CA ASN A 300 10.12 -34.88 -10.94
C ASN A 300 9.05 -34.43 -9.95
N TRP A 301 8.76 -35.26 -8.94
CA TRP A 301 7.76 -34.96 -7.92
C TRP A 301 8.27 -33.98 -6.86
N GLN A 302 9.57 -34.02 -6.52
CA GLN A 302 10.18 -32.99 -5.67
C GLN A 302 10.06 -31.60 -6.33
N TRP A 303 10.38 -31.52 -7.63
CA TRP A 303 10.25 -30.27 -8.38
C TRP A 303 8.79 -29.80 -8.45
N ALA A 304 7.84 -30.68 -8.83
CA ALA A 304 6.43 -30.33 -8.90
C ALA A 304 5.88 -29.87 -7.55
N THR A 305 6.20 -30.59 -6.47
CA THR A 305 5.78 -30.24 -5.10
C THR A 305 6.30 -28.88 -4.69
N ALA A 306 7.58 -28.62 -4.93
CA ALA A 306 8.21 -27.34 -4.61
C ALA A 306 7.58 -26.19 -5.41
N ALA A 307 7.35 -26.37 -6.72
CA ALA A 307 6.70 -25.36 -7.55
C ALA A 307 5.28 -25.04 -7.09
N ILE A 308 4.46 -26.07 -6.83
CA ILE A 308 3.08 -25.92 -6.34
C ILE A 308 3.05 -25.18 -5.00
N ALA A 309 3.87 -25.62 -4.03
CA ALA A 309 3.95 -24.98 -2.72
C ALA A 309 4.42 -23.52 -2.81
N THR A 310 5.47 -23.25 -3.59
CA THR A 310 6.00 -21.91 -3.82
C THR A 310 4.93 -20.99 -4.41
N THR A 311 4.24 -21.43 -5.47
CA THR A 311 3.14 -20.66 -6.07
C THR A 311 2.00 -20.41 -5.08
N GLY A 312 1.62 -21.39 -4.28
CA GLY A 312 0.56 -21.24 -3.29
C GLY A 312 0.89 -20.24 -2.18
N ILE A 313 2.13 -20.26 -1.65
CA ILE A 313 2.55 -19.31 -0.62
C ILE A 313 2.67 -17.89 -1.20
N VAL A 314 3.16 -17.74 -2.44
CA VAL A 314 3.19 -16.45 -3.13
C VAL A 314 1.78 -15.94 -3.39
N LEU A 315 0.85 -16.82 -3.81
CA LEU A 315 -0.56 -16.47 -3.96
C LEU A 315 -1.14 -15.94 -2.64
N ASN A 316 -0.81 -16.57 -1.50
CA ASN A 316 -1.21 -16.06 -0.19
C ASN A 316 -0.72 -14.61 0.07
N ARG A 317 0.47 -14.24 -0.41
CA ARG A 317 0.98 -12.86 -0.28
C ARG A 317 0.27 -11.89 -1.20
N ILE A 318 -0.09 -12.31 -2.41
CA ILE A 318 -0.89 -11.49 -3.33
C ILE A 318 -2.32 -11.32 -2.79
N ASP A 319 -2.89 -12.38 -2.21
CA ASP A 319 -4.22 -12.36 -1.62
C ASP A 319 -4.27 -11.39 -0.44
N VAL A 320 -3.37 -11.53 0.54
CA VAL A 320 -3.29 -10.59 1.67
C VAL A 320 -2.89 -9.19 1.19
N GLY A 321 -2.01 -9.08 0.20
CA GLY A 321 -1.45 -7.80 -0.25
C GLY A 321 -2.36 -6.94 -1.13
N GLY A 322 -3.41 -7.50 -1.70
CA GLY A 322 -4.34 -6.71 -2.51
C GLY A 322 -5.64 -7.40 -2.93
N LEU A 323 -5.64 -8.72 -3.19
CA LEU A 323 -6.85 -9.37 -3.72
C LEU A 323 -7.95 -9.57 -2.66
N ALA A 324 -7.60 -9.82 -1.40
CA ALA A 324 -8.54 -10.02 -0.30
C ALA A 324 -9.05 -8.71 0.34
N ASP A 325 -8.89 -7.58 -0.34
CA ASP A 325 -9.29 -6.24 0.13
C ASP A 325 -10.82 -6.01 -0.01
N LEU A 326 -11.49 -5.89 1.14
CA LEU A 326 -12.92 -5.61 1.28
C LEU A 326 -13.34 -4.20 0.86
N SER A 327 -12.41 -3.24 0.78
CA SER A 327 -12.74 -1.85 0.46
C SER A 327 -13.27 -1.65 -0.97
N ARG A 328 -13.26 -2.70 -1.79
CA ARG A 328 -13.83 -2.77 -3.15
C ARG A 328 -15.25 -3.34 -3.20
N GLY A 329 -15.81 -3.78 -2.07
CA GLY A 329 -17.01 -4.62 -2.07
C GLY A 329 -16.75 -5.93 -2.83
N ASN A 330 -17.59 -6.27 -3.80
CA ASN A 330 -17.44 -7.47 -4.64
C ASN A 330 -16.65 -7.25 -5.95
N ARG A 331 -16.04 -6.08 -6.16
CA ARG A 331 -15.31 -5.78 -7.41
C ARG A 331 -13.89 -6.34 -7.35
N LEU A 332 -13.51 -7.19 -8.31
CA LEU A 332 -12.17 -7.78 -8.41
C LEU A 332 -11.13 -6.74 -8.89
N TYR A 333 -9.92 -6.75 -8.33
CA TYR A 333 -8.75 -6.05 -8.90
C TYR A 333 -8.08 -6.99 -9.91
N LEU A 334 -7.86 -6.48 -11.12
CA LEU A 334 -7.11 -7.18 -12.16
C LEU A 334 -5.89 -6.33 -12.51
N PRO A 335 -4.68 -6.85 -12.31
CA PRO A 335 -3.46 -6.11 -12.63
C PRO A 335 -3.41 -5.78 -14.10
N GLU A 336 -2.91 -4.59 -14.41
CA GLU A 336 -2.61 -4.21 -15.78
C GLU A 336 -1.45 -5.05 -16.34
N TRP A 337 -1.38 -5.19 -17.67
CA TRP A 337 -0.27 -5.91 -18.31
C TRP A 337 1.09 -5.29 -17.94
N THR A 338 1.14 -3.96 -17.79
CA THR A 338 2.29 -3.18 -17.33
C THR A 338 2.75 -3.62 -15.94
N GLU A 339 1.82 -3.84 -15.02
CA GLU A 339 2.12 -4.31 -13.67
C GLU A 339 2.79 -5.69 -13.70
N ILE A 340 2.21 -6.61 -14.48
CA ILE A 340 2.74 -7.97 -14.66
C ILE A 340 4.13 -7.93 -15.32
N MET A 341 4.33 -7.10 -16.35
CA MET A 341 5.60 -7.02 -17.08
C MET A 341 6.72 -6.44 -16.21
N VAL A 342 6.44 -5.47 -15.34
CA VAL A 342 7.44 -4.95 -14.39
C VAL A 342 7.88 -6.04 -13.43
N SER A 343 6.94 -6.74 -12.78
CA SER A 343 7.27 -7.83 -11.84
C SER A 343 8.06 -8.97 -12.53
N LEU A 344 7.61 -9.40 -13.72
CA LEU A 344 8.34 -10.41 -14.50
C LEU A 344 9.72 -9.92 -14.96
N GLY A 345 9.85 -8.65 -15.33
CA GLY A 345 11.10 -8.04 -15.74
C GLY A 345 12.12 -7.95 -14.60
N ILE A 346 11.66 -7.64 -13.39
CA ILE A 346 12.51 -7.61 -12.19
C ILE A 346 13.02 -9.03 -11.87
N VAL A 347 12.13 -10.02 -11.83
CA VAL A 347 12.51 -11.43 -11.64
C VAL A 347 13.45 -11.90 -12.76
N ALA A 348 13.20 -11.48 -14.00
CA ALA A 348 14.05 -11.82 -15.13
C ALA A 348 15.44 -11.20 -15.02
N GLY A 349 15.54 -9.93 -14.63
CA GLY A 349 16.81 -9.24 -14.36
C GLY A 349 17.59 -9.92 -13.24
N ALA A 350 16.95 -10.24 -12.12
CA ALA A 350 17.57 -10.96 -11.01
C ALA A 350 18.07 -12.35 -11.46
N THR A 351 17.28 -13.08 -12.25
CA THR A 351 17.67 -14.38 -12.80
C THR A 351 18.85 -14.27 -13.77
N LEU A 352 18.90 -13.23 -14.61
CA LEU A 352 20.05 -12.98 -15.50
C LEU A 352 21.34 -12.73 -14.71
N VAL A 353 21.26 -11.93 -13.64
CA VAL A 353 22.40 -11.69 -12.74
C VAL A 353 22.79 -12.98 -12.02
N PHE A 354 21.84 -13.80 -11.57
CA PHE A 354 22.09 -15.10 -10.96
C PHE A 354 22.87 -16.04 -11.90
N LEU A 355 22.41 -16.18 -13.16
CA LEU A 355 23.08 -16.99 -14.17
C LEU A 355 24.48 -16.45 -14.48
N PHE A 356 24.63 -15.12 -14.59
CA PHE A 356 25.92 -14.48 -14.76
C PHE A 356 26.87 -14.82 -13.61
N MET A 357 26.40 -14.76 -12.36
CA MET A 357 27.20 -15.02 -11.17
C MET A 357 27.67 -16.48 -11.10
N ILE A 358 26.80 -17.43 -11.44
CA ILE A 358 27.14 -18.86 -11.49
C ILE A 358 28.21 -19.17 -12.55
N GLU A 359 28.13 -18.51 -13.72
CA GLU A 359 29.03 -18.77 -14.83
C GLU A 359 30.41 -18.13 -14.65
N HIS A 360 30.49 -16.98 -13.97
CA HIS A 360 31.73 -16.21 -13.86
C HIS A 360 32.43 -16.37 -12.50
N PHE A 361 31.71 -16.66 -11.42
CA PHE A 361 32.27 -16.78 -10.08
C PHE A 361 32.16 -18.21 -9.52
N LYS A 362 32.88 -18.49 -8.44
CA LYS A 362 32.93 -19.80 -7.79
C LYS A 362 31.72 -20.03 -6.88
N VAL A 363 30.51 -19.93 -7.43
CA VAL A 363 29.27 -20.23 -6.69
C VAL A 363 29.16 -21.75 -6.48
N TRP A 364 29.49 -22.52 -7.52
CA TRP A 364 29.70 -23.97 -7.45
C TRP A 364 31.19 -24.31 -7.37
N GLU A 365 31.49 -25.55 -7.01
CA GLU A 365 32.87 -26.09 -6.98
C GLU A 365 33.54 -25.98 -8.36
N THR A 366 32.78 -26.24 -9.42
CA THR A 366 33.22 -26.14 -10.80
C THR A 366 32.33 -25.15 -11.56
N ARG A 367 32.95 -24.23 -12.31
CA ARG A 367 32.23 -23.29 -13.16
C ARG A 367 31.67 -24.02 -14.38
N PRO A 368 30.42 -23.76 -14.78
CA PRO A 368 29.91 -24.28 -16.04
C PRO A 368 30.65 -23.63 -17.20
N ALA A 369 31.28 -24.43 -18.05
CA ALA A 369 31.92 -23.97 -19.28
C ALA A 369 31.07 -24.36 -20.49
N ASP A 370 30.96 -23.47 -21.47
CA ASP A 370 30.35 -23.81 -22.75
C ASP A 370 31.37 -24.56 -23.62
N PRO A 371 31.12 -25.83 -24.01
CA PRO A 371 32.03 -26.55 -24.92
C PRO A 371 32.21 -25.83 -26.26
N GLU A 372 31.19 -25.04 -26.66
CA GLU A 372 31.19 -24.23 -27.87
C GLU A 372 32.08 -22.98 -27.79
N ALA A 373 32.50 -22.61 -26.58
CA ALA A 373 33.41 -21.49 -26.36
C ALA A 373 34.89 -21.90 -26.40
N ASP A 374 35.19 -23.17 -26.73
CA ASP A 374 36.57 -23.61 -26.95
C ASP A 374 37.20 -22.83 -28.11
N PRO A 375 38.33 -22.11 -27.89
CA PRO A 375 39.04 -21.38 -28.94
C PRO A 375 39.47 -22.25 -30.14
N ARG A 376 39.49 -23.57 -29.98
CA ARG A 376 39.88 -24.54 -31.01
C ARG A 376 38.72 -24.99 -31.90
N LYS A 377 37.48 -24.64 -31.57
CA LYS A 377 36.31 -25.05 -32.36
C LYS A 377 36.17 -24.18 -33.62
N LEU A 378 35.89 -24.81 -34.77
CA LEU A 378 35.68 -24.11 -36.04
C LEU A 378 34.39 -23.27 -36.03
N PRO A 379 34.33 -22.17 -36.81
CA PRO A 379 33.11 -21.38 -36.96
C PRO A 379 31.93 -22.21 -37.47
N GLU A 380 30.81 -22.20 -36.75
CA GLU A 380 29.54 -22.80 -37.20
C GLU A 380 28.58 -21.70 -37.68
N PHE A 381 28.14 -21.78 -38.94
CA PHE A 381 27.19 -20.84 -39.53
C PHE A 381 25.74 -21.22 -39.21
N ASP A 382 24.88 -20.22 -39.04
CA ASP A 382 23.44 -20.44 -38.93
C ASP A 382 22.89 -21.12 -40.20
N LYS A 383 22.07 -22.17 -40.02
CA LYS A 383 21.58 -23.01 -41.13
C LYS A 383 20.64 -22.28 -42.09
N VAL A 384 20.00 -21.20 -41.65
CA VAL A 384 19.00 -20.46 -42.44
C VAL A 384 19.62 -19.21 -43.02
N GLY A 385 20.33 -18.43 -42.19
CA GLY A 385 20.89 -17.15 -42.60
C GLY A 385 22.29 -17.21 -43.21
N PHE A 386 22.99 -18.35 -43.14
CA PHE A 386 24.42 -18.48 -43.45
C PHE A 386 25.28 -17.39 -42.79
N THR A 387 24.85 -16.90 -41.62
CA THR A 387 25.54 -15.86 -40.86
C THR A 387 26.32 -16.49 -39.72
N TRP A 388 27.55 -16.01 -39.52
CA TRP A 388 28.36 -16.34 -38.35
C TRP A 388 28.42 -15.13 -37.43
N LEU A 389 27.86 -15.26 -36.23
CA LEU A 389 27.78 -14.19 -35.23
C LEU A 389 28.97 -14.18 -34.25
N GLY A 390 30.03 -14.95 -34.53
CA GLY A 390 31.20 -15.07 -33.66
C GLY A 390 31.10 -16.22 -32.64
N THR A 391 31.95 -16.17 -31.62
CA THR A 391 31.93 -17.12 -30.50
C THR A 391 30.61 -17.04 -29.73
N PRO A 392 30.22 -18.06 -28.93
CA PRO A 392 28.95 -18.06 -28.19
C PRO A 392 28.72 -16.81 -27.32
N VAL A 393 29.79 -16.23 -26.79
CA VAL A 393 29.73 -14.98 -26.00
C VAL A 393 29.33 -13.79 -26.89
N ILE A 394 29.96 -13.63 -28.06
CA ILE A 394 29.66 -12.54 -29.00
C ILE A 394 28.28 -12.73 -29.61
N ALA A 395 27.97 -13.94 -30.08
CA ALA A 395 26.68 -14.29 -30.64
C ALA A 395 25.55 -14.09 -29.60
N GLY A 396 25.79 -14.48 -28.35
CA GLY A 396 24.88 -14.23 -27.23
C GLY A 396 24.62 -12.74 -27.04
N ARG A 397 25.68 -11.92 -26.95
CA ARG A 397 25.56 -10.46 -26.82
C ARG A 397 24.67 -9.86 -27.90
N VAL A 398 24.91 -10.22 -29.17
CA VAL A 398 24.12 -9.70 -30.31
C VAL A 398 22.66 -10.12 -30.20
N LYS A 399 22.39 -11.42 -29.99
CA LYS A 399 21.01 -11.95 -29.91
C LYS A 399 20.23 -11.37 -28.74
N TYR A 400 20.86 -11.28 -27.57
CA TYR A 400 20.22 -10.75 -26.35
C TYR A 400 19.96 -9.25 -26.43
N SER A 401 20.91 -8.47 -26.95
CA SER A 401 20.70 -7.03 -27.17
C SER A 401 19.60 -6.77 -28.19
N LEU A 402 19.54 -7.54 -29.28
CA LEU A 402 18.46 -7.42 -30.26
C LEU A 402 17.10 -7.77 -29.64
N ALA A 403 17.02 -8.87 -28.88
CA ALA A 403 15.81 -9.28 -28.19
C ALA A 403 15.30 -8.22 -27.20
N PHE A 404 16.21 -7.61 -26.43
CA PHE A 404 15.89 -6.49 -25.55
C PHE A 404 15.32 -5.30 -26.32
N VAL A 405 16.01 -4.85 -27.38
CA VAL A 405 15.58 -3.66 -28.15
C VAL A 405 14.23 -3.88 -28.82
N VAL A 406 14.03 -5.04 -29.46
CA VAL A 406 12.75 -5.38 -30.10
C VAL A 406 11.63 -5.45 -29.06
N ALA A 407 11.86 -6.11 -27.93
CA ALA A 407 10.86 -6.21 -26.88
C ALA A 407 10.53 -4.84 -26.24
N ALA A 408 11.52 -3.97 -26.05
CA ALA A 408 11.31 -2.59 -25.60
C ALA A 408 10.49 -1.78 -26.61
N ALA A 409 10.79 -1.88 -27.91
CA ALA A 409 10.03 -1.22 -28.96
C ALA A 409 8.55 -1.69 -29.00
N VAL A 410 8.33 -3.00 -28.84
CA VAL A 410 6.98 -3.58 -28.68
C VAL A 410 6.30 -3.03 -27.43
N GLY A 411 7.01 -2.96 -26.30
CA GLY A 411 6.49 -2.36 -25.06
C GLY A 411 6.03 -0.92 -25.27
N PHE A 412 6.85 -0.07 -25.91
CA PHE A 412 6.47 1.30 -26.26
C PHE A 412 5.29 1.38 -27.20
N PHE A 413 5.14 0.44 -28.14
CA PHE A 413 3.99 0.39 -29.03
C PHE A 413 2.67 0.11 -28.31
N PHE A 414 2.69 -0.76 -27.28
CA PHE A 414 1.50 -1.12 -26.49
C PHE A 414 1.23 -0.20 -25.30
N LEU A 415 2.16 0.68 -24.94
CA LEU A 415 1.93 1.67 -23.89
C LEU A 415 0.86 2.67 -24.33
N SER A 416 -0.36 2.49 -23.81
CA SER A 416 -1.38 3.51 -23.88
C SER A 416 -0.99 4.66 -22.98
N ASN A 417 -1.16 5.89 -23.47
CA ASN A 417 -0.82 7.10 -22.74
C ASN A 417 -2.13 7.78 -22.30
N PRO A 418 -2.85 7.28 -21.26
CA PRO A 418 -3.89 8.09 -20.67
C PRO A 418 -3.18 9.31 -20.10
N LEU A 419 -3.56 10.51 -20.57
CA LEU A 419 -3.11 11.76 -19.96
C LEU A 419 -3.27 11.60 -18.46
N ALA A 420 -2.16 11.72 -17.72
CA ALA A 420 -2.19 11.78 -16.28
C ALA A 420 -3.05 13.00 -15.90
N ALA A 421 -4.34 12.75 -15.66
CA ALA A 421 -5.21 13.77 -15.11
C ALA A 421 -4.75 13.92 -13.67
N GLU A 422 -4.19 15.10 -13.35
CA GLU A 422 -4.04 15.57 -11.99
C GLU A 422 -5.45 15.67 -11.40
N ARG A 423 -5.97 14.53 -10.96
CA ARG A 423 -7.06 14.53 -10.00
C ARG A 423 -6.37 14.64 -8.66
N GLY A 424 -6.02 15.87 -8.28
CA GLY A 424 -6.05 16.24 -6.88
C GLY A 424 -7.42 15.85 -6.27
N ILE A 425 -7.59 16.05 -4.96
CA ILE A 425 -8.88 15.71 -4.30
C ILE A 425 -10.01 16.34 -5.13
N VAL A 426 -10.87 15.48 -5.70
CA VAL A 426 -11.96 15.95 -6.54
C VAL A 426 -12.83 16.86 -5.68
N PRO A 427 -13.07 18.12 -6.09
CA PRO A 427 -13.91 19.02 -5.33
C PRO A 427 -15.22 18.30 -4.99
N THR A 428 -15.48 18.15 -3.70
CA THR A 428 -16.60 17.38 -3.19
C THR A 428 -17.61 18.38 -2.65
N PRO A 429 -18.67 18.70 -3.42
CA PRO A 429 -19.60 19.73 -3.04
C PRO A 429 -20.33 19.35 -1.75
N VAL A 430 -20.56 20.37 -0.94
CA VAL A 430 -21.26 20.26 0.33
C VAL A 430 -22.72 20.65 0.13
N TYR A 431 -23.60 19.82 0.66
CA TYR A 431 -25.03 19.96 0.60
C TYR A 431 -25.60 20.22 1.98
N ARG A 432 -26.78 20.83 1.99
CA ARG A 432 -27.54 21.10 3.21
C ARG A 432 -27.81 19.80 3.99
N ALA A 433 -27.72 19.87 5.31
CA ALA A 433 -28.11 18.78 6.20
C ALA A 433 -29.54 18.29 5.91
N ARG A 434 -29.74 16.96 5.97
CA ARG A 434 -31.02 16.31 5.65
C ARG A 434 -31.80 16.05 6.93
N GLY A 435 -33.13 16.07 6.84
CA GLY A 435 -34.00 15.70 7.95
C GLY A 435 -34.39 16.87 8.85
N ASP A 436 -35.69 16.90 9.11
CA ASP A 436 -36.35 17.51 10.25
C ASP A 436 -37.39 16.44 10.62
N VAL A 437 -37.24 15.75 11.74
CA VAL A 437 -38.19 14.67 12.09
C VAL A 437 -39.57 15.26 12.48
N GLY A 438 -39.69 16.60 12.59
CA GLY A 438 -40.99 17.28 12.55
C GLY A 438 -41.65 17.27 11.17
N TYR A 439 -40.87 17.18 10.08
CA TYR A 439 -41.33 17.27 8.69
C TYR A 439 -42.19 16.06 8.24
N LEU A 440 -41.98 14.89 8.85
CA LEU A 440 -42.79 13.69 8.59
C LEU A 440 -44.07 13.62 9.44
N MET A 441 -44.24 14.50 10.44
CA MET A 441 -45.47 14.59 11.27
C MET A 441 -46.28 15.88 11.04
N ALA A 442 -45.68 16.94 10.47
CA ALA A 442 -46.35 18.23 10.26
C ALA A 442 -47.08 18.37 8.90
N ASN A 443 -47.06 17.35 8.03
CA ASN A 443 -47.78 17.37 6.74
C ASN A 443 -49.31 17.18 6.86
N VAL A 444 -49.92 17.58 7.97
CA VAL A 444 -51.39 17.54 8.18
C VAL A 444 -52.00 18.93 8.37
N ALA A 445 -51.23 20.02 8.47
CA ALA A 445 -51.83 21.36 8.61
C ALA A 445 -51.02 22.46 7.91
N ASN A 446 -51.59 22.97 6.82
CA ASN A 446 -51.26 24.16 6.02
C ASN A 446 -50.29 25.18 6.66
N GLY A 447 -49.07 25.24 6.14
CA GLY A 447 -48.09 26.32 6.33
C GLY A 447 -46.69 25.86 5.91
N GLN A 448 -45.94 26.66 5.14
CA GLN A 448 -44.54 26.35 4.82
C GLN A 448 -43.68 26.43 6.10
N PRO A 449 -42.98 25.36 6.54
CA PRO A 449 -42.24 25.37 7.79
C PRO A 449 -40.76 25.76 7.63
N GLU A 450 -40.24 26.50 8.62
CA GLU A 450 -38.81 26.80 8.82
C GLU A 450 -38.08 25.57 9.41
N PRO A 451 -36.96 25.11 8.83
CA PRO A 451 -36.21 23.96 9.33
C PRO A 451 -35.50 24.27 10.66
N GLY A 452 -35.61 23.36 11.63
CA GLY A 452 -34.93 23.45 12.94
C GLY A 452 -35.81 23.91 14.11
N LYS A 453 -37.10 24.22 13.87
CA LYS A 453 -38.06 24.56 14.91
C LYS A 453 -39.02 23.40 15.20
N GLY A 454 -38.72 22.66 16.27
CA GLY A 454 -39.55 21.58 16.81
C GLY A 454 -38.85 20.90 17.98
N LYS A 455 -39.61 20.45 19.00
CA LYS A 455 -39.04 19.83 20.22
C LYS A 455 -38.14 18.61 19.94
N ASP A 456 -38.27 18.00 18.76
CA ASP A 456 -37.51 16.82 18.30
C ASP A 456 -36.75 17.06 16.98
N ALA A 457 -36.35 18.30 16.65
CA ALA A 457 -35.63 18.60 15.40
C ALA A 457 -34.24 17.93 15.36
N VAL A 458 -34.16 16.78 14.67
CA VAL A 458 -32.92 16.06 14.39
C VAL A 458 -32.46 16.38 12.96
N LEU A 459 -31.28 16.97 12.85
CA LEU A 459 -30.58 17.17 11.59
C LEU A 459 -29.65 15.98 11.33
N TYR A 460 -29.60 15.50 10.10
CA TYR A 460 -28.64 14.51 9.63
C TYR A 460 -27.56 15.20 8.79
N LEU A 461 -26.38 15.33 9.37
CA LEU A 461 -25.24 16.03 8.79
C LEU A 461 -24.49 15.10 7.81
N ASP A 462 -25.07 14.89 6.64
CA ASP A 462 -24.50 14.11 5.53
C ASP A 462 -24.28 15.03 4.32
N ALA A 463 -23.29 15.87 4.44
CA ALA A 463 -23.09 16.98 3.54
C ALA A 463 -22.52 16.58 2.17
N ASP A 464 -22.00 15.38 1.97
CA ASP A 464 -21.60 14.87 0.65
C ASP A 464 -22.66 13.97 0.00
N LEU A 465 -23.83 13.84 0.65
CA LEU A 465 -24.94 12.97 0.24
C LEU A 465 -24.54 11.51 0.06
N THR A 466 -23.47 11.08 0.72
CA THR A 466 -23.05 9.69 0.61
C THR A 466 -23.95 8.76 1.42
N GLY A 467 -24.68 9.30 2.39
CA GLY A 467 -25.48 8.55 3.35
C GLY A 467 -24.73 8.28 4.64
N TRP A 468 -23.59 8.94 4.87
CA TRP A 468 -22.81 8.83 6.09
C TRP A 468 -22.66 10.19 6.74
N GLY A 469 -23.65 10.49 7.56
CA GLY A 469 -23.68 11.67 8.40
C GLY A 469 -23.77 11.37 9.89
N VAL A 470 -23.58 12.42 10.66
CA VAL A 470 -23.80 12.43 12.11
C VAL A 470 -25.22 12.95 12.39
N LYS A 471 -25.92 12.33 13.35
CA LYS A 471 -27.18 12.89 13.85
C LYS A 471 -26.87 14.04 14.80
N PHE A 472 -27.37 15.22 14.47
CA PHE A 472 -27.25 16.42 15.26
C PHE A 472 -28.62 16.83 15.79
N TYR A 473 -28.79 16.76 17.11
CA TYR A 473 -30.03 17.13 17.79
C TYR A 473 -30.05 18.64 18.02
N HIS A 474 -30.32 19.41 16.96
CA HIS A 474 -30.17 20.86 16.94
C HIS A 474 -30.92 21.54 18.10
N GLN A 475 -32.22 21.27 18.27
CA GLN A 475 -33.01 21.91 19.32
C GLN A 475 -32.51 21.56 20.73
N ARG A 476 -32.10 20.31 20.95
CA ARG A 476 -31.55 19.87 22.23
C ARG A 476 -30.27 20.63 22.58
N GLU A 477 -29.46 20.93 21.59
CA GLU A 477 -28.23 21.70 21.78
C GLU A 477 -28.51 23.18 22.04
N VAL A 478 -29.53 23.76 21.39
CA VAL A 478 -30.02 25.11 21.71
C VAL A 478 -30.50 25.17 23.17
N ASP A 479 -31.35 24.23 23.58
CA ASP A 479 -31.89 24.17 24.94
C ASP A 479 -30.79 23.98 25.98
N ARG A 480 -29.79 23.11 25.68
CA ARG A 480 -28.67 22.82 26.59
C ARG A 480 -27.75 24.02 26.79
N ASN A 481 -27.57 24.86 25.79
CA ASN A 481 -26.59 25.95 25.80
C ASN A 481 -27.19 27.34 26.10
N GLY A 482 -28.44 27.42 26.56
CA GLY A 482 -29.05 28.67 27.02
C GLY A 482 -30.12 29.26 26.11
N GLY A 483 -30.77 28.44 25.29
CA GLY A 483 -31.86 28.84 24.39
C GLY A 483 -31.36 29.63 23.18
N GLU A 484 -32.23 30.43 22.56
CA GLU A 484 -31.92 31.15 21.29
C GLU A 484 -30.65 32.02 21.35
N LYS A 485 -30.21 32.43 22.54
CA LYS A 485 -28.96 33.19 22.73
C LYS A 485 -27.69 32.38 22.44
N SER A 486 -27.79 31.05 22.40
CA SER A 486 -26.66 30.15 22.14
C SER A 486 -26.34 29.97 20.65
N CYS A 487 -27.18 30.48 19.74
CA CYS A 487 -27.01 30.30 18.30
C CYS A 487 -25.66 30.83 17.80
N VAL A 488 -25.14 31.91 18.41
CA VAL A 488 -23.86 32.55 18.05
C VAL A 488 -22.62 31.69 18.38
N LEU A 489 -22.79 30.58 19.11
CA LEU A 489 -21.73 29.61 19.35
C LEU A 489 -21.44 28.74 18.12
N CYS A 490 -22.43 28.59 17.22
CA CYS A 490 -22.36 27.73 16.03
C CYS A 490 -22.56 28.51 14.73
N HIS A 491 -23.51 29.44 14.68
CA HIS A 491 -23.76 30.37 13.58
C HIS A 491 -22.93 31.64 13.76
N HIS A 492 -21.63 31.53 13.51
CA HIS A 492 -20.67 32.58 13.76
C HIS A 492 -20.57 33.63 12.63
N MET A 493 -21.13 33.30 11.47
CA MET A 493 -21.23 34.17 10.30
C MET A 493 -22.46 33.74 9.50
N ASN A 494 -23.26 34.70 9.05
CA ASN A 494 -24.46 34.46 8.27
C ASN A 494 -24.31 35.06 6.88
N MET A 495 -25.07 34.52 5.93
CA MET A 495 -25.28 35.18 4.66
C MET A 495 -25.97 36.54 4.88
N PRO A 496 -25.73 37.52 3.99
CA PRO A 496 -26.38 38.83 4.08
C PRO A 496 -27.91 38.68 4.21
N HIS A 497 -28.49 39.40 5.18
CA HIS A 497 -29.93 39.38 5.51
C HIS A 497 -30.48 38.06 6.11
N ASP A 498 -29.62 37.09 6.42
CA ASP A 498 -30.00 35.87 7.13
C ASP A 498 -29.56 35.92 8.60
N LYS A 499 -30.20 35.12 9.45
CA LYS A 499 -29.96 35.06 10.90
C LYS A 499 -29.31 33.76 11.36
N TYR A 500 -29.43 32.68 10.57
CA TYR A 500 -28.96 31.34 10.95
C TYR A 500 -28.58 30.54 9.71
N SER A 501 -27.63 31.05 8.95
CA SER A 501 -27.19 30.40 7.71
C SER A 501 -26.53 29.05 7.99
N GLY A 502 -26.80 28.08 7.12
CA GLY A 502 -26.21 26.76 7.24
C GLY A 502 -24.73 26.77 6.89
N CYS A 503 -23.92 25.98 7.60
CA CYS A 503 -22.47 25.92 7.38
C CYS A 503 -22.10 25.57 5.93
N TYR A 504 -22.95 24.81 5.23
CA TYR A 504 -22.76 24.40 3.84
C TYR A 504 -22.73 25.57 2.84
N GLU A 505 -23.23 26.75 3.22
CA GLU A 505 -23.26 27.92 2.34
C GLU A 505 -21.90 28.59 2.20
N CYS A 506 -21.09 28.55 3.27
CA CYS A 506 -19.74 29.11 3.31
C CYS A 506 -18.66 28.03 3.16
N HIS A 507 -18.87 26.84 3.74
CA HIS A 507 -17.97 25.69 3.66
C HIS A 507 -18.45 24.74 2.56
N ARG A 508 -18.16 25.10 1.30
CA ARG A 508 -18.80 24.48 0.12
C ARG A 508 -18.12 23.23 -0.41
N ASP A 509 -16.95 22.90 0.13
CA ASP A 509 -16.20 21.68 -0.19
C ASP A 509 -15.94 20.85 1.08
N MET A 510 -16.10 19.54 0.97
CA MET A 510 -15.98 18.64 2.11
C MET A 510 -14.57 18.55 2.66
N TYR A 511 -13.55 18.66 1.80
CA TYR A 511 -12.16 18.31 2.14
C TYR A 511 -11.15 19.38 1.76
N LEU A 512 -11.55 20.36 0.95
CA LEU A 512 -10.72 21.47 0.52
C LEU A 512 -11.22 22.79 1.14
N PRO A 513 -10.32 23.75 1.37
CA PRO A 513 -10.72 25.10 1.68
C PRO A 513 -11.53 25.71 0.52
N THR A 514 -12.52 26.53 0.84
CA THR A 514 -13.36 27.22 -0.15
C THR A 514 -13.34 28.73 0.03
N ASP A 515 -13.30 29.45 -1.08
CA ASP A 515 -13.54 30.89 -1.08
C ASP A 515 -14.98 31.17 -0.61
N ALA A 516 -15.13 31.71 0.60
CA ALA A 516 -16.39 32.12 1.19
C ALA A 516 -16.88 33.47 0.62
N PHE A 517 -15.98 34.32 0.11
CA PHE A 517 -16.36 35.56 -0.57
C PHE A 517 -17.04 35.28 -1.91
N ARG A 518 -16.67 34.21 -2.60
CA ARG A 518 -17.20 33.87 -3.94
C ARG A 518 -16.89 34.98 -4.96
N HIS A 519 -15.62 35.19 -5.26
CA HIS A 519 -15.17 36.22 -6.21
C HIS A 519 -15.96 36.20 -7.53
N ASP A 520 -16.15 35.02 -8.11
CA ASP A 520 -16.88 34.86 -9.37
C ASP A 520 -18.35 35.31 -9.28
N TRP A 521 -18.98 35.12 -8.12
CA TRP A 521 -20.37 35.54 -7.92
C TRP A 521 -20.48 37.05 -7.73
N HIS A 522 -19.57 37.66 -6.97
CA HIS A 522 -19.54 39.11 -6.79
C HIS A 522 -19.20 39.87 -8.08
N ALA A 523 -18.31 39.32 -8.91
CA ALA A 523 -17.94 39.91 -10.20
C ALA A 523 -18.92 39.58 -11.34
N SER A 524 -19.83 38.61 -11.15
CA SER A 524 -20.77 38.21 -12.20
C SER A 524 -21.88 39.24 -12.40
N PRO A 525 -22.29 39.52 -13.66
CA PRO A 525 -23.46 40.36 -13.97
C PRO A 525 -24.77 39.84 -13.38
N THR A 526 -24.86 38.53 -13.12
CA THR A 526 -26.06 37.89 -12.53
C THR A 526 -25.95 37.70 -11.02
N GLY A 527 -24.86 38.17 -10.40
CA GLY A 527 -24.61 38.10 -8.96
C GLY A 527 -24.48 39.50 -8.37
N GLY A 528 -23.35 39.78 -7.71
CA GLY A 528 -23.10 41.08 -7.08
C GLY A 528 -22.89 42.23 -8.08
N ASN A 529 -22.50 41.92 -9.32
CA ASN A 529 -22.21 42.87 -10.39
C ASN A 529 -21.27 44.02 -9.95
N LEU A 530 -20.28 43.70 -9.10
CA LEU A 530 -19.31 44.65 -8.58
C LEU A 530 -18.09 44.72 -9.51
N ALA A 531 -17.66 45.94 -9.84
CA ALA A 531 -16.38 46.14 -10.50
C ALA A 531 -15.22 45.92 -9.51
N CYS A 532 -14.09 45.41 -10.00
CA CYS A 532 -12.92 45.15 -9.16
C CYS A 532 -12.44 46.38 -8.36
N VAL A 533 -12.65 47.59 -8.89
CA VAL A 533 -12.26 48.86 -8.25
C VAL A 533 -13.14 49.25 -7.07
N GLU A 534 -14.31 48.62 -6.94
CA GLU A 534 -15.22 48.84 -5.82
C GLU A 534 -14.75 48.10 -4.57
N CYS A 535 -14.03 46.99 -4.75
CA CYS A 535 -13.44 46.17 -3.68
C CYS A 535 -11.95 46.46 -3.45
N HIS A 536 -11.20 46.81 -4.50
CA HIS A 536 -9.77 47.08 -4.44
C HIS A 536 -9.45 48.53 -4.84
N ALA A 537 -8.75 49.26 -3.98
CA ALA A 537 -8.35 50.64 -4.25
C ALA A 537 -7.44 50.74 -5.50
N ARG A 538 -7.61 51.81 -6.28
CA ARG A 538 -6.76 52.09 -7.44
C ARG A 538 -5.34 52.42 -6.98
N GLY A 539 -4.34 51.84 -7.65
CA GLY A 539 -2.91 52.08 -7.36
C GLY A 539 -2.26 51.09 -6.39
N TYR A 540 -3.03 50.15 -5.84
CA TYR A 540 -2.52 49.06 -5.00
C TYR A 540 -2.59 47.72 -5.74
N THR A 541 -1.75 46.76 -5.33
CA THR A 541 -1.85 45.38 -5.80
C THR A 541 -3.18 44.80 -5.32
N ARG A 542 -3.88 44.08 -6.20
CA ARG A 542 -5.14 43.42 -5.87
C ARG A 542 -4.86 42.19 -5.01
N SER A 543 -4.59 42.42 -3.73
CA SER A 543 -4.33 41.40 -2.73
C SER A 543 -5.37 41.47 -1.61
N ALA A 544 -5.43 40.42 -0.80
CA ALA A 544 -6.24 40.40 0.42
C ALA A 544 -5.83 41.49 1.43
N GLU A 545 -4.63 42.06 1.31
CA GLU A 545 -4.10 43.10 2.20
C GLU A 545 -4.75 44.48 2.00
N HIS A 546 -5.26 44.75 0.79
CA HIS A 546 -5.74 46.09 0.39
C HIS A 546 -7.19 46.06 -0.11
N VAL A 547 -7.97 45.08 0.35
CA VAL A 547 -9.38 44.91 0.00
C VAL A 547 -10.27 45.59 1.04
N LYS A 548 -11.45 46.08 0.63
CA LYS A 548 -12.45 46.59 1.58
C LYS A 548 -12.97 45.46 2.50
N PRO A 549 -13.19 45.74 3.79
CA PRO A 549 -13.78 44.80 4.72
C PRO A 549 -15.20 44.39 4.30
N CYS A 550 -15.62 43.17 4.60
CA CYS A 550 -16.98 42.72 4.27
C CYS A 550 -18.06 43.53 5.00
N THR A 551 -17.75 44.06 6.19
CA THR A 551 -18.66 44.83 7.03
C THR A 551 -19.02 46.19 6.45
N ASP A 552 -18.22 46.73 5.52
CA ASP A 552 -18.55 47.97 4.79
C ASP A 552 -19.83 47.81 3.96
N CYS A 553 -20.07 46.60 3.43
CA CYS A 553 -21.24 46.29 2.61
C CYS A 553 -22.28 45.43 3.34
N HIS A 554 -21.86 44.62 4.32
CA HIS A 554 -22.71 43.68 5.05
C HIS A 554 -22.66 43.92 6.57
N LYS A 555 -23.58 44.75 7.07
CA LYS A 555 -23.58 45.20 8.47
C LYS A 555 -23.93 44.13 9.52
N ASP A 556 -24.70 43.12 9.12
CA ASP A 556 -25.22 42.06 10.02
C ASP A 556 -24.59 40.68 9.75
N LEU A 557 -23.42 40.65 9.11
CA LEU A 557 -22.76 39.42 8.65
C LEU A 557 -22.26 38.55 9.81
N VAL A 558 -21.79 39.17 10.89
CA VAL A 558 -21.28 38.49 12.09
C VAL A 558 -22.21 38.86 13.25
N PRO A 559 -22.98 37.91 13.82
CA PRO A 559 -23.86 38.18 14.95
C PRO A 559 -23.10 38.69 16.18
N GLU A 560 -23.73 39.58 16.94
CA GLU A 560 -23.19 40.10 18.19
C GLU A 560 -22.97 38.97 19.20
N GLY A 561 -21.76 38.87 19.77
CA GLY A 561 -21.39 37.79 20.69
C GLY A 561 -20.86 36.51 20.03
N SER A 562 -20.65 36.51 18.71
CA SER A 562 -19.98 35.41 17.99
C SER A 562 -18.60 35.09 18.57
N ALA A 563 -18.30 33.80 18.70
CA ALA A 563 -16.98 33.32 19.11
C ALA A 563 -15.90 33.48 18.02
N ILE A 564 -16.32 33.76 16.77
CA ILE A 564 -15.43 33.99 15.62
C ILE A 564 -15.78 35.35 15.00
N THR A 565 -14.79 36.23 14.91
CA THR A 565 -14.92 37.58 14.35
C THR A 565 -13.95 37.75 13.18
N VAL A 566 -14.31 38.50 12.14
CA VAL A 566 -13.39 38.85 11.04
C VAL A 566 -12.68 40.15 11.42
N ASP A 567 -11.35 40.23 11.27
CA ASP A 567 -10.57 41.44 11.55
C ASP A 567 -9.83 41.87 10.29
N ASP A 568 -10.03 43.13 9.88
CA ASP A 568 -9.68 43.65 8.55
C ASP A 568 -8.53 44.68 8.58
N HIS A 569 -7.78 44.83 9.69
CA HIS A 569 -6.91 45.99 9.90
C HIS A 569 -5.40 45.78 10.15
N ASP A 570 -4.85 44.57 10.17
CA ASP A 570 -3.38 44.38 10.27
C ASP A 570 -2.93 43.09 9.56
N LEU A 571 -2.36 43.25 8.36
CA LEU A 571 -2.05 42.16 7.43
C LEU A 571 -0.55 42.11 7.13
N ASP A 572 0.26 41.86 8.16
CA ASP A 572 1.64 41.41 7.95
C ASP A 572 1.65 39.87 7.94
N GLY A 573 2.09 39.33 6.80
CA GLY A 573 1.87 37.95 6.37
C GLY A 573 2.12 36.85 7.40
N ALA A 574 1.19 35.90 7.47
CA ALA A 574 1.44 34.58 8.04
C ALA A 574 0.45 33.54 7.49
N GLU A 575 0.97 32.72 6.58
CA GLU A 575 0.53 31.36 6.26
C GLU A 575 0.81 30.37 7.43
N LYS A 576 0.91 30.87 8.67
CA LYS A 576 1.44 30.08 9.79
C LYS A 576 0.39 29.91 10.89
N GLU A 577 0.03 28.64 11.05
CA GLU A 577 -0.63 28.01 12.19
C GLU A 577 -2.14 28.29 12.35
N PHE A 578 -2.96 27.44 11.70
CA PHE A 578 -4.29 27.06 12.20
C PHE A 578 -4.14 26.25 13.50
N ARG A 579 -3.68 26.87 14.59
CA ARG A 579 -3.50 26.20 15.89
C ARG A 579 -4.30 26.87 16.99
N HIS A 580 -5.62 26.92 16.92
CA HIS A 580 -6.37 27.43 18.06
C HIS A 580 -7.62 26.59 18.33
N LEU A 581 -7.48 25.65 19.29
CA LEU A 581 -8.58 25.37 20.21
C LEU A 581 -9.20 26.72 20.61
N VAL A 582 -10.52 26.85 20.51
CA VAL A 582 -11.27 28.00 21.05
C VAL A 582 -10.97 28.11 22.55
N LEU A 583 -9.97 28.92 22.88
CA LEU A 583 -9.59 29.23 24.25
C LEU A 583 -10.71 30.08 24.89
N PRO A 584 -11.05 29.85 26.17
CA PRO A 584 -12.17 30.55 26.79
C PRO A 584 -11.91 32.07 26.86
N GLY A 585 -12.87 32.86 26.37
CA GLY A 585 -13.01 34.28 26.69
C GLY A 585 -12.44 35.30 25.69
N LYS A 586 -11.91 34.88 24.52
CA LYS A 586 -11.55 35.81 23.45
C LYS A 586 -12.08 35.33 22.09
N PRO A 587 -12.71 36.21 21.28
CA PRO A 587 -13.16 35.83 19.94
C PRO A 587 -11.96 35.49 19.04
N VAL A 588 -12.09 34.43 18.25
CA VAL A 588 -11.10 34.02 17.25
C VAL A 588 -11.19 34.98 16.07
N LYS A 589 -10.08 35.60 15.70
CA LYS A 589 -10.01 36.55 14.58
C LYS A 589 -9.58 35.83 13.29
N VAL A 590 -10.48 35.74 12.30
CA VAL A 590 -10.19 35.14 10.99
C VAL A 590 -9.76 36.25 10.03
N ARG A 591 -8.60 36.06 9.39
CA ARG A 591 -7.89 37.07 8.58
C ARG A 591 -8.07 36.90 7.07
N THR A 592 -8.93 35.97 6.62
CA THR A 592 -9.12 35.64 5.19
C THR A 592 -10.56 35.27 4.88
N TYR A 593 -11.00 35.45 3.63
CA TYR A 593 -12.29 34.93 3.13
C TYR A 593 -12.25 33.45 2.75
N ILE A 594 -11.19 32.72 3.12
CA ILE A 594 -11.09 31.29 2.87
C ILE A 594 -11.72 30.55 4.06
N ALA A 595 -12.85 29.91 3.81
CA ALA A 595 -13.41 28.94 4.72
C ALA A 595 -12.58 27.66 4.67
N VAL A 596 -12.30 27.06 5.84
CA VAL A 596 -11.74 25.70 5.91
C VAL A 596 -12.73 24.68 5.33
N SER A 597 -12.30 23.44 5.13
CA SER A 597 -13.19 22.39 4.64
C SER A 597 -14.38 22.18 5.59
N TYR A 598 -15.51 21.72 5.05
CA TYR A 598 -16.71 21.45 5.86
C TYR A 598 -16.44 20.45 6.98
N VAL A 599 -15.61 19.43 6.71
CA VAL A 599 -15.24 18.43 7.72
C VAL A 599 -14.41 19.03 8.85
N ASP A 600 -13.44 19.89 8.52
CA ASP A 600 -12.61 20.54 9.52
C ASP A 600 -13.46 21.48 10.39
N ALA A 601 -14.34 22.28 9.77
CA ALA A 601 -15.27 23.17 10.48
C ALA A 601 -16.17 22.42 11.46
N MET A 602 -16.75 21.29 11.04
CA MET A 602 -17.61 20.48 11.90
C MET A 602 -16.83 19.80 13.04
N HIS A 603 -15.64 19.28 12.76
CA HIS A 603 -14.82 18.63 13.79
C HIS A 603 -14.30 19.62 14.83
N GLU A 604 -13.85 20.81 14.41
CA GLU A 604 -13.41 21.84 15.35
C GLU A 604 -14.54 22.28 16.28
N LEU A 605 -15.76 22.43 15.74
CA LEU A 605 -16.94 22.79 16.52
C LEU A 605 -17.37 21.67 17.49
N CYS A 606 -17.54 20.45 16.99
CA CYS A 606 -18.08 19.35 17.77
C CYS A 606 -17.06 18.74 18.74
N ILE A 607 -15.83 18.44 18.30
CA ILE A 607 -14.80 17.80 19.14
C ILE A 607 -14.38 18.74 20.27
N GLY A 608 -14.17 20.03 19.96
CA GLY A 608 -13.83 21.03 20.97
C GLY A 608 -14.89 21.15 22.06
N CYS A 609 -16.17 21.14 21.67
CA CYS A 609 -17.30 21.14 22.61
C CYS A 609 -17.36 19.84 23.44
N HIS A 610 -17.27 18.69 22.78
CA HIS A 610 -17.36 17.38 23.44
C HIS A 610 -16.18 17.10 24.37
N ALA A 611 -14.98 17.62 24.09
CA ALA A 611 -13.84 17.54 25.01
C ALA A 611 -14.11 18.25 26.34
N LYS A 612 -14.79 19.41 26.30
CA LYS A 612 -15.21 20.14 27.51
C LYS A 612 -16.25 19.33 28.30
N VAL A 613 -17.22 18.73 27.61
CA VAL A 613 -18.22 17.85 28.24
C VAL A 613 -17.57 16.60 28.82
N ALA A 614 -16.62 15.99 28.11
CA ALA A 614 -15.90 14.82 28.56
C ALA A 614 -15.16 15.06 29.88
N LEU A 615 -14.54 16.24 30.02
CA LEU A 615 -13.88 16.68 31.26
C LEU A 615 -14.88 17.00 32.37
N LYS A 616 -15.95 17.73 32.07
CA LYS A 616 -16.96 18.16 33.06
C LYS A 616 -17.77 16.99 33.62
N GLU A 617 -18.17 16.07 32.77
CA GLU A 617 -19.08 14.96 33.09
C GLU A 617 -18.35 13.63 33.33
N ASN A 618 -17.01 13.64 33.34
CA ASN A 618 -16.14 12.46 33.44
C ASN A 618 -16.48 11.34 32.43
N LYS A 619 -16.72 11.73 31.16
CA LYS A 619 -17.10 10.83 30.06
C LYS A 619 -16.11 10.94 28.90
N PRO A 620 -14.93 10.30 28.99
CA PRO A 620 -13.84 10.47 28.01
C PRO A 620 -14.20 10.00 26.59
N ALA A 621 -15.20 9.12 26.46
CA ALA A 621 -15.63 8.58 25.17
C ALA A 621 -16.40 9.59 24.28
N VAL A 622 -16.98 10.65 24.86
CA VAL A 622 -17.89 11.56 24.12
C VAL A 622 -17.16 12.42 23.08
N ALA A 623 -15.86 12.66 23.27
CA ALA A 623 -15.02 13.39 22.32
C ALA A 623 -14.35 12.48 21.26
N GLN A 624 -14.60 11.16 21.31
CA GLN A 624 -14.01 10.21 20.37
C GLN A 624 -14.83 10.14 19.08
N CYS A 625 -14.16 10.09 17.93
CA CYS A 625 -14.81 9.98 16.62
C CYS A 625 -15.82 8.81 16.56
N ALA A 626 -15.48 7.68 17.19
CA ALA A 626 -16.32 6.48 17.19
C ALA A 626 -17.69 6.68 17.85
N GLU A 627 -17.80 7.57 18.85
CA GLU A 627 -19.06 7.83 19.54
C GLU A 627 -19.97 8.76 18.72
N CYS A 628 -19.39 9.77 18.04
CA CYS A 628 -20.14 10.66 17.12
C CYS A 628 -20.65 9.91 15.87
N HIS A 629 -19.95 8.86 15.45
CA HIS A 629 -20.29 8.06 14.26
C HIS A 629 -20.89 6.68 14.58
N LYS A 630 -21.51 6.53 15.76
CA LYS A 630 -22.13 5.29 16.25
C LYS A 630 -23.55 5.10 15.68
N GLY A 631 -23.85 3.93 15.10
CA GLY A 631 -25.21 3.58 14.64
C GLY A 631 -25.60 4.11 13.24
N LYS A 632 -24.78 3.82 12.23
CA LYS A 632 -24.96 4.20 10.82
C LYS A 632 -26.27 3.63 10.24
N LEU A 633 -27.27 4.47 9.98
CA LEU A 633 -28.45 4.05 9.23
C LEU A 633 -28.16 4.09 7.72
N ASN A 634 -28.27 2.93 7.07
CA ASN A 634 -28.16 2.78 5.62
C ASN A 634 -29.40 3.35 4.93
N TYR A 635 -29.29 4.54 4.34
CA TYR A 635 -30.09 4.90 3.18
C TYR A 635 -29.13 4.99 1.99
N TYR A 636 -29.15 3.94 1.14
CA TYR A 636 -28.49 3.74 -0.17
C TYR A 636 -27.72 4.94 -0.78
N ALA A 637 -26.50 4.87 -1.33
CA ALA A 637 -25.76 3.76 -1.95
C ALA A 637 -24.27 3.76 -1.54
N ALA A 638 -23.81 2.64 -0.99
CA ALA A 638 -22.49 2.47 -0.35
C ALA A 638 -21.25 2.68 -1.25
N GLU A 639 -21.41 2.75 -2.57
CA GLU A 639 -20.29 2.90 -3.52
C GLU A 639 -19.66 4.30 -3.52
N LYS A 640 -20.45 5.38 -3.33
CA LYS A 640 -19.92 6.75 -3.26
C LYS A 640 -19.14 7.02 -1.97
N LEU A 641 -19.48 6.29 -0.91
CA LEU A 641 -18.82 6.39 0.38
C LEU A 641 -17.41 5.85 0.44
N LEU A 642 -17.20 4.73 -0.24
CA LEU A 642 -15.89 4.10 -0.30
C LEU A 642 -14.91 4.97 -1.07
N TYR A 643 -15.39 5.79 -2.01
CA TYR A 643 -14.60 6.78 -2.73
C TYR A 643 -14.12 7.93 -1.82
N HIS A 644 -15.03 8.54 -1.04
CA HIS A 644 -14.70 9.65 -0.14
C HIS A 644 -13.93 9.23 1.13
N ARG A 645 -14.16 8.01 1.63
CA ARG A 645 -13.41 7.41 2.74
C ARG A 645 -11.90 7.29 2.46
N ARG A 646 -11.53 7.14 1.19
CA ARG A 646 -10.13 7.01 0.75
C ARG A 646 -9.40 8.35 0.70
N ALA A 647 -10.11 9.45 0.39
CA ALA A 647 -9.56 10.81 0.40
C ALA A 647 -9.23 11.33 1.82
N LEU A 648 -9.82 10.72 2.86
CA LEU A 648 -9.68 11.11 4.27
C LEU A 648 -8.63 10.31 5.06
N ALA A 649 -8.06 9.26 4.48
CA ALA A 649 -7.04 8.44 5.14
C ALA A 649 -5.73 9.21 5.28
N GLY A 650 -5.29 9.46 6.53
CA GLY A 650 -4.04 10.17 6.83
C GLY A 650 -4.20 11.55 7.49
N ARG A 651 -5.43 12.06 7.66
CA ARG A 651 -5.71 13.37 8.30
C ARG A 651 -6.10 13.31 9.79
N LEU A 652 -5.57 12.34 10.55
CA LEU A 652 -5.83 12.17 12.00
C LEU A 652 -7.31 11.96 12.42
N VAL A 653 -8.19 11.58 11.49
CA VAL A 653 -9.60 11.23 11.79
C VAL A 653 -9.73 9.71 11.97
N VAL A 654 -10.26 9.26 13.11
CA VAL A 654 -10.49 7.83 13.38
C VAL A 654 -11.83 7.38 12.80
N LEU A 655 -11.81 6.52 11.78
CA LEU A 655 -13.00 6.02 11.10
C LEU A 655 -13.49 4.67 11.67
N PRO A 656 -14.78 4.52 12.04
CA PRO A 656 -15.30 3.27 12.61
C PRO A 656 -15.48 2.13 11.57
N PRO A 657 -15.59 0.86 12.03
CA PRO A 657 -15.69 -0.34 11.19
C PRO A 657 -16.86 -0.30 10.19
N ALA A 658 -16.69 -0.95 9.04
CA ALA A 658 -17.78 -1.18 8.08
C ALA A 658 -18.48 -2.50 8.41
N GLU A 659 -19.32 -2.54 9.43
CA GLU A 659 -20.20 -3.69 9.67
C GLU A 659 -21.64 -3.29 9.32
N LEU A 660 -22.15 -3.96 8.29
CA LEU A 660 -23.51 -3.88 7.75
C LEU A 660 -24.45 -4.91 8.42
N ASP A 661 -23.95 -5.74 9.32
CA ASP A 661 -24.71 -6.88 9.86
C ASP A 661 -25.11 -6.67 11.32
N LYS A 662 -26.23 -5.96 11.52
CA LYS A 662 -27.21 -6.14 12.61
C LYS A 662 -28.27 -5.03 12.56
N VAL A 663 -29.17 -5.14 11.59
CA VAL A 663 -30.52 -4.57 11.69
C VAL A 663 -31.48 -5.64 11.18
N LYS A 664 -32.10 -6.37 12.11
CA LYS A 664 -33.48 -6.83 11.94
C LYS A 664 -34.38 -5.72 12.45
#